data_AF-A0A3N7E1P3-F1
#
_entry.id   AF-A0A3N7E1P3-F1
#
_cell.length_a   1.000
_cell.length_b   1.000
_cell.length_c   1.000
_cell.angle_alpha   90.00
_cell.angle_beta   90.00
_cell.angle_gamma   90.00
#
_symmetry.space_group_name_H-M   'P 1'
#
loop_
_entity.id
_entity.type
_entity.pdbx_description
1 polymer ?
#
loop_
_entity_poly.entity_id
_entity_poly.type
_entity_poly.pdbx_seq_one_letter_code
_entity_poly.pdbx_strand_id
1 'polypeptide(L)'
;MHPYIQKIPCALSVVTLALLGACGGGGGGGGGGFGGLPPISLGGGGGEQPAAPATTLTGTVATGAAFADAALTVFDQTGAKVCEVKVSAEGSYTCSLPAGTKAPLVIQAVRDDITLYSTTASTASGTTNVTPLTTIVVAQLSPNGDPSKLAAAIQANAGAVTAGSISDQVKKLVAALQPLLDALNMSIDPMSGEFKANGTGQDRVLDTINVSVRPDGAAANIEITVKGQPADDTGKPVSLVFRSDDASIAPIQGMATISLATAPPTPAMVKDLLDRMNACYALPLNQRVDSPIEADGNAFGTGANVVAPACRTLFVGDDPANYFASGSVVGRASGQRRSFEGLFRAGPTNMKHDRGNFEYFFSNGDIALTYRWTDVLGNTDNDLFNAKIVDGALKITGNTKIYRATVRPQLDKKDFVKQPNYTFHSASYLLSVDNVRDGNGDPILSKVVVTTDALPGKELVLVPNGGLGTLVLTSNGAANGTPLNSAVWRMAARYLDPSQAGSPSTIDSNNAFASPPYTDEQLAAIPDQTVWKMEFFHQNNAIPNVVQYSRTFSRVPTVAEARNTPMVDLAPALRAELVATPTTQRGIVFGAPSGSEANNIDFSAEGDLDGWVVPAGALAPTSFGVFGRAPGANGVRFNDVMTVRTTTRKTTLYCQPVSPQDQHCMPAGNNSVQYAQGASVSTFSFAARTARQVDVRTNFEIWNVATP
;
A
#
# COMPACT_ATOMS: atom_id res chain seq x y z
N MET A 1 -11.84 18.02 -36.89
CA MET A 1 -12.00 16.62 -37.36
C MET A 1 -11.03 15.78 -36.56
N HIS A 2 -11.56 14.83 -35.79
CA HIS A 2 -10.94 14.18 -34.63
C HIS A 2 -9.89 13.10 -35.00
N PRO A 3 -8.85 12.89 -34.17
CA PRO A 3 -7.81 11.88 -34.40
C PRO A 3 -8.33 10.48 -34.04
N TYR A 4 -8.07 9.51 -34.91
CA TYR A 4 -8.24 8.09 -34.65
C TYR A 4 -6.82 7.51 -34.51
N ILE A 5 -6.52 6.93 -33.35
CA ILE A 5 -5.50 5.88 -33.19
C ILE A 5 -6.24 4.58 -33.51
N GLN A 6 -5.61 3.63 -34.21
CA GLN A 6 -6.17 2.36 -34.68
C GLN A 6 -7.33 1.83 -33.80
N LYS A 7 -8.57 2.18 -34.20
CA LYS A 7 -9.77 1.67 -33.56
C LYS A 7 -9.92 0.21 -33.96
N ILE A 8 -9.96 -0.63 -32.95
CA ILE A 8 -10.57 -1.96 -32.95
C ILE A 8 -11.82 -1.97 -33.86
N PRO A 9 -11.91 -2.87 -34.87
CA PRO A 9 -13.00 -2.81 -35.85
C PRO A 9 -14.33 -3.20 -35.21
N CYS A 10 -15.23 -2.23 -35.04
CA CYS A 10 -16.63 -2.47 -34.69
C CYS A 10 -17.40 -2.97 -35.92
N ALA A 11 -17.96 -4.18 -35.81
CA ALA A 11 -19.11 -4.58 -36.60
C ALA A 11 -20.34 -3.79 -36.12
N LEU A 12 -21.04 -3.14 -37.05
CA LEU A 12 -22.25 -2.37 -36.78
C LEU A 12 -23.34 -3.26 -36.16
N SER A 13 -23.92 -2.78 -35.05
CA SER A 13 -25.30 -3.12 -34.71
C SER A 13 -26.04 -1.86 -34.26
N VAL A 14 -27.04 -1.49 -35.05
CA VAL A 14 -27.88 -0.30 -34.88
C VAL A 14 -28.89 -0.55 -33.75
N VAL A 15 -28.90 0.30 -32.73
CA VAL A 15 -30.06 0.42 -31.82
C VAL A 15 -30.44 1.89 -31.70
N THR A 16 -31.66 2.17 -32.13
CA THR A 16 -32.32 3.47 -32.23
C THR A 16 -32.74 3.97 -30.84
N LEU A 17 -32.36 5.19 -30.46
CA LEU A 17 -32.87 5.87 -29.27
C LEU A 17 -33.70 7.09 -29.69
N ALA A 18 -34.99 7.09 -29.34
CA ALA A 18 -35.92 8.19 -29.60
C ALA A 18 -35.94 9.17 -28.41
N LEU A 19 -35.89 10.47 -28.72
CA LEU A 19 -36.02 11.59 -27.80
C LEU A 19 -37.39 12.29 -28.00
N LEU A 20 -38.09 12.58 -26.90
CA LEU A 20 -39.06 13.68 -26.74
C LEU A 20 -38.72 14.34 -25.39
N GLY A 21 -38.42 15.66 -25.31
CA GLY A 21 -39.37 16.78 -25.17
C GLY A 21 -39.74 16.98 -23.68
N ALA A 22 -39.59 18.13 -23.01
CA ALA A 22 -39.89 19.48 -23.46
C ALA A 22 -39.26 20.59 -22.59
N CYS A 23 -39.33 21.78 -23.16
CA CYS A 23 -38.96 23.12 -22.70
C CYS A 23 -40.04 23.75 -21.80
N GLY A 24 -39.66 24.69 -20.94
CA GLY A 24 -40.57 25.64 -20.28
C GLY A 24 -39.81 26.67 -19.44
N GLY A 25 -39.56 27.85 -20.02
CA GLY A 25 -38.86 28.98 -19.38
C GLY A 25 -39.76 30.14 -18.94
N GLY A 26 -39.10 31.19 -18.43
CA GLY A 26 -39.64 32.53 -18.15
C GLY A 26 -39.23 33.02 -16.74
N GLY A 27 -38.64 34.19 -16.47
CA GLY A 27 -38.29 35.35 -17.30
C GLY A 27 -38.79 36.66 -16.66
N GLY A 28 -37.86 37.52 -16.19
CA GLY A 28 -38.02 38.98 -15.91
C GLY A 28 -38.50 39.37 -14.50
N GLY A 29 -38.03 40.42 -13.81
CA GLY A 29 -37.00 41.45 -14.09
C GLY A 29 -37.33 42.79 -13.38
N GLY A 30 -36.30 43.56 -12.98
CA GLY A 30 -36.32 45.02 -12.71
C GLY A 30 -36.55 45.41 -11.24
N GLY A 31 -35.61 46.04 -10.52
CA GLY A 31 -35.12 47.43 -10.63
C GLY A 31 -35.66 48.24 -9.43
N GLY A 32 -35.00 49.15 -8.70
CA GLY A 32 -33.71 49.84 -8.69
C GLY A 32 -33.83 51.03 -7.71
N GLY A 33 -32.72 51.62 -7.25
CA GLY A 33 -32.68 53.05 -6.87
C GLY A 33 -32.57 53.47 -5.39
N PHE A 34 -31.33 53.74 -4.97
CA PHE A 34 -30.80 54.85 -4.14
C PHE A 34 -31.67 55.69 -3.18
N GLY A 35 -31.15 55.91 -1.96
CA GLY A 35 -31.48 57.06 -1.10
C GLY A 35 -30.80 56.97 0.28
N GLY A 36 -30.02 57.99 0.65
CA GLY A 36 -29.11 57.94 1.81
C GLY A 36 -29.61 58.60 3.10
N LEU A 37 -28.78 58.41 4.13
CA LEU A 37 -28.69 59.05 5.45
C LEU A 37 -29.75 58.70 6.52
N PRO A 38 -29.36 58.71 7.81
CA PRO A 38 -29.88 57.81 8.84
C PRO A 38 -30.95 58.45 9.73
N PRO A 39 -31.64 57.65 10.55
CA PRO A 39 -32.04 58.12 11.86
C PRO A 39 -31.54 57.25 13.02
N ILE A 40 -31.52 57.91 14.15
CA ILE A 40 -30.91 57.60 15.43
C ILE A 40 -31.97 56.89 16.30
N SER A 41 -31.51 55.93 17.11
CA SER A 41 -32.01 55.50 18.43
C SER A 41 -33.49 55.18 18.62
N LEU A 42 -33.77 53.98 19.15
CA LEU A 42 -34.53 53.80 20.39
C LEU A 42 -34.17 52.44 21.00
N GLY A 43 -33.80 52.45 22.29
CA GLY A 43 -33.32 51.31 23.03
C GLY A 43 -34.40 50.25 23.32
N GLY A 44 -33.94 49.00 23.38
CA GLY A 44 -34.67 47.88 23.93
C GLY A 44 -33.65 46.91 24.50
N GLY A 45 -33.44 46.97 25.82
CA GLY A 45 -32.61 46.02 26.56
C GLY A 45 -33.26 44.64 26.54
N GLY A 46 -32.94 43.84 25.53
CA GLY A 46 -33.04 42.39 25.62
C GLY A 46 -31.72 41.90 26.18
N GLY A 47 -31.68 41.57 27.47
CA GLY A 47 -30.56 40.81 28.01
C GLY A 47 -30.44 39.54 27.17
N GLU A 48 -29.35 39.41 26.43
CA GLU A 48 -28.96 38.15 25.82
C GLU A 48 -28.89 37.14 26.95
N GLN A 49 -29.88 36.24 26.97
CA GLN A 49 -29.82 35.01 27.74
C GLN A 49 -28.44 34.38 27.43
N PRO A 50 -27.61 34.08 28.45
CA PRO A 50 -26.29 33.52 28.21
C PRO A 50 -26.42 32.35 27.25
N ALA A 51 -25.72 32.41 26.11
CA ALA A 51 -25.66 31.30 25.18
C ALA A 51 -25.31 30.05 25.99
N ALA A 52 -26.14 29.01 25.90
CA ALA A 52 -25.90 27.76 26.61
C ALA A 52 -24.46 27.31 26.34
N PRO A 53 -23.69 26.91 27.36
CA PRO A 53 -22.28 26.58 27.18
C PRO A 53 -22.15 25.51 26.10
N ALA A 54 -21.40 25.83 25.05
CA ALA A 54 -21.13 24.88 23.97
C ALA A 54 -20.40 23.67 24.54
N THR A 55 -20.98 22.48 24.41
CA THR A 55 -20.30 21.25 24.79
C THR A 55 -19.12 21.03 23.85
N THR A 56 -17.97 20.65 24.41
CA THR A 56 -16.72 20.55 23.64
C THR A 56 -16.12 19.17 23.77
N LEU A 57 -15.89 18.53 22.63
CA LEU A 57 -15.15 17.29 22.53
C LEU A 57 -13.69 17.60 22.20
N THR A 58 -12.76 17.09 22.99
CA THR A 58 -11.32 17.24 22.76
C THR A 58 -10.66 15.87 22.67
N GLY A 59 -9.41 15.83 22.20
CA GLY A 59 -8.62 14.60 22.22
C GLY A 59 -7.37 14.70 21.37
N THR A 60 -6.65 13.58 21.31
CA THR A 60 -5.47 13.43 20.47
C THR A 60 -5.68 12.29 19.47
N VAL A 61 -5.30 12.53 18.22
CA VAL A 61 -5.32 11.57 17.12
C VAL A 61 -3.87 11.17 16.83
N ALA A 62 -3.54 9.89 17.00
CA ALA A 62 -2.17 9.42 16.82
C ALA A 62 -2.08 7.91 16.58
N THR A 63 -0.98 7.49 15.95
CA THR A 63 -0.58 6.08 15.76
C THR A 63 0.73 5.77 16.46
N GLY A 64 1.04 6.48 17.55
CA GLY A 64 2.39 6.64 18.15
C GLY A 64 3.01 7.98 17.74
N ALA A 65 2.90 8.34 16.46
CA ALA A 65 3.13 9.71 16.00
C ALA A 65 1.81 10.49 15.89
N ALA A 66 1.88 11.81 16.06
CA ALA A 66 0.76 12.70 15.80
C ALA A 66 0.17 12.46 14.39
N PHE A 67 -1.13 12.24 14.31
CA PHE A 67 -1.85 12.06 13.04
C PHE A 67 -2.20 13.43 12.44
N ALA A 68 -1.19 14.29 12.35
CA ALA A 68 -1.29 15.66 11.89
C ALA A 68 -1.93 15.77 10.49
N ASP A 69 -2.65 16.87 10.28
CA ASP A 69 -3.36 17.21 9.04
C ASP A 69 -4.50 16.25 8.64
N ALA A 70 -4.82 15.26 9.48
CA ALA A 70 -5.99 14.41 9.24
C ALA A 70 -7.29 15.22 9.32
N ALA A 71 -8.24 14.87 8.44
CA ALA A 71 -9.60 15.37 8.50
C ALA A 71 -10.35 14.59 9.58
N LEU A 72 -10.74 15.26 10.66
CA LEU A 72 -11.53 14.68 11.73
C LEU A 72 -13.00 15.10 11.58
N THR A 73 -13.90 14.12 11.58
CA THR A 73 -15.34 14.33 11.50
C THR A 73 -16.02 13.62 12.67
N VAL A 74 -17.00 14.29 13.28
CA VAL A 74 -17.86 13.70 14.31
C VAL A 74 -19.27 13.54 13.77
N PHE A 75 -19.78 12.31 13.81
CA PHE A 75 -21.15 11.96 13.46
C PHE A 75 -21.95 11.71 14.73
N ASP A 76 -23.16 12.26 14.79
CA ASP A 76 -24.08 12.03 15.90
C ASP A 76 -25.00 10.83 15.65
N GLN A 77 -25.85 10.52 16.65
CA GLN A 77 -26.79 9.41 16.59
C GLN A 77 -27.72 9.46 15.35
N THR A 78 -27.98 10.64 14.80
CA THR A 78 -28.88 10.80 13.64
C THR A 78 -28.17 10.56 12.31
N GLY A 79 -26.84 10.38 12.33
CA GLY A 79 -25.98 10.36 11.15
C GLY A 79 -25.57 11.76 10.68
N ALA A 80 -25.92 12.82 11.42
CA ALA A 80 -25.54 14.18 11.07
C ALA A 80 -24.05 14.41 11.38
N LYS A 81 -23.34 15.07 10.46
CA LYS A 81 -22.02 15.63 10.76
C LYS A 81 -22.21 16.83 11.69
N VAL A 82 -21.82 16.67 12.94
CA VAL A 82 -21.96 17.71 13.96
C VAL A 82 -20.68 18.52 14.15
N CYS A 83 -19.57 18.06 13.57
CA CYS A 83 -18.28 18.75 13.64
C CYS A 83 -17.31 18.23 12.58
N GLU A 84 -16.48 19.13 12.06
CA GLU A 84 -15.40 18.82 11.13
C GLU A 84 -14.22 19.75 11.40
N VAL A 85 -13.04 19.19 11.70
CA VAL A 85 -11.82 19.94 12.03
C VAL A 85 -10.60 19.27 11.42
N LYS A 86 -9.50 20.02 11.30
CA LYS A 86 -8.18 19.44 11.01
C LYS A 86 -7.44 19.16 12.32
N VAL A 87 -6.78 18.01 12.37
CA VAL A 87 -5.89 17.65 13.47
C VAL A 87 -4.63 18.51 13.43
N SER A 88 -4.19 19.03 14.59
CA SER A 88 -3.00 19.86 14.71
C SER A 88 -1.70 19.09 14.44
N ALA A 89 -0.57 19.82 14.35
CA ALA A 89 0.75 19.21 14.20
C ALA A 89 1.11 18.30 15.40
N GLU A 90 0.61 18.62 16.58
CA GLU A 90 0.78 17.84 17.81
C GLU A 90 -0.24 16.69 17.95
N GLY A 91 -1.15 16.53 16.98
CA GLY A 91 -2.18 15.49 17.00
C GLY A 91 -3.45 15.87 17.77
N SER A 92 -3.50 17.06 18.38
CA SER A 92 -4.65 17.51 19.17
C SER A 92 -5.81 17.99 18.29
N TYR A 93 -7.03 17.84 18.79
CA TYR A 93 -8.23 18.45 18.20
C TYR A 93 -9.16 19.00 19.28
N THR A 94 -10.00 19.95 18.88
CA THR A 94 -11.07 20.53 19.71
C THR A 94 -12.27 20.77 18.83
N CYS A 95 -13.43 20.33 19.29
CA CYS A 95 -14.64 20.25 18.50
C CYS A 95 -15.83 20.73 19.34
N SER A 96 -16.39 21.88 18.97
CA SER A 96 -17.60 22.43 19.60
C SER A 96 -18.83 21.74 19.03
N LEU A 97 -19.61 21.07 19.87
CA LEU A 97 -20.80 20.35 19.45
C LEU A 97 -22.01 21.30 19.41
N PRO A 98 -22.76 21.34 18.30
CA PRO A 98 -24.00 22.10 18.20
C PRO A 98 -25.01 21.68 19.27
N ALA A 99 -25.82 22.64 19.73
CA ALA A 99 -26.97 22.35 20.57
C ALA A 99 -27.89 21.34 19.88
N GLY A 100 -28.37 20.33 20.61
CA GLY A 100 -29.23 19.28 20.08
C GLY A 100 -28.49 18.07 19.48
N THR A 101 -27.15 18.07 19.48
CA THR A 101 -26.34 16.87 19.18
C THR A 101 -26.80 15.69 20.05
N LYS A 102 -26.92 14.50 19.45
CA LYS A 102 -27.38 13.27 20.15
C LYS A 102 -26.29 12.22 20.23
N ALA A 103 -26.11 11.61 21.40
CA ALA A 103 -25.24 10.45 21.59
C ALA A 103 -25.94 9.15 21.19
N PRO A 104 -25.21 8.08 20.81
CA PRO A 104 -23.74 7.97 20.74
C PRO A 104 -23.12 8.74 19.56
N LEU A 105 -21.85 9.13 19.72
CA LEU A 105 -21.05 9.82 18.69
C LEU A 105 -20.02 8.86 18.09
N VAL A 106 -19.78 8.98 16.78
CA VAL A 106 -18.66 8.32 16.08
C VAL A 106 -17.69 9.37 15.62
N ILE A 107 -16.42 9.19 15.96
CA ILE A 107 -15.32 10.08 15.56
C ILE A 107 -14.52 9.34 14.50
N GLN A 108 -14.35 9.96 13.34
CA GLN A 108 -13.56 9.43 12.24
C GLN A 108 -12.41 10.41 11.96
N ALA A 109 -11.18 9.90 11.89
CA ALA A 109 -10.03 10.67 11.43
C ALA A 109 -9.46 10.02 10.18
N VAL A 110 -9.44 10.75 9.06
CA VAL A 110 -8.98 10.27 7.75
C VAL A 110 -7.73 11.02 7.34
N ARG A 111 -6.69 10.28 6.96
CA ARG A 111 -5.54 10.80 6.24
C ARG A 111 -5.15 9.80 5.17
N ASP A 112 -5.57 10.09 3.94
CA ASP A 112 -5.34 9.28 2.75
C ASP A 112 -5.90 7.86 2.86
N ASP A 113 -5.04 6.83 2.91
CA ASP A 113 -5.39 5.42 2.99
C ASP A 113 -5.54 4.91 4.43
N ILE A 114 -5.29 5.75 5.43
CA ILE A 114 -5.47 5.40 6.85
C ILE A 114 -6.69 6.13 7.40
N THR A 115 -7.60 5.34 7.98
CA THR A 115 -8.73 5.85 8.75
C THR A 115 -8.72 5.26 10.15
N LEU A 116 -8.78 6.13 11.15
CA LEU A 116 -8.91 5.77 12.55
C LEU A 116 -10.29 6.12 13.06
N TYR A 117 -10.78 5.34 14.02
CA TYR A 117 -12.11 5.48 14.58
C TYR A 117 -12.07 5.54 16.11
N SER A 118 -13.01 6.28 16.69
CA SER A 118 -13.34 6.26 18.11
C SER A 118 -14.83 6.49 18.30
N THR A 119 -15.32 6.30 19.52
CA THR A 119 -16.74 6.50 19.84
C THR A 119 -16.92 6.93 21.29
N THR A 120 -17.99 7.65 21.58
CA THR A 120 -18.42 7.98 22.94
C THR A 120 -19.94 7.93 23.05
N ALA A 121 -20.45 7.47 24.20
CA ALA A 121 -21.88 7.44 24.50
C ALA A 121 -22.40 8.75 25.13
N SER A 122 -21.61 9.83 25.11
CA SER A 122 -21.93 11.11 25.76
C SER A 122 -21.72 12.29 24.81
N THR A 123 -22.53 13.34 24.98
CA THR A 123 -22.35 14.66 24.37
C THR A 123 -21.82 15.70 25.36
N ALA A 124 -21.57 15.31 26.61
CA ALA A 124 -20.95 16.18 27.61
C ALA A 124 -19.52 16.54 27.19
N SER A 125 -19.04 17.70 27.64
CA SER A 125 -17.64 18.07 27.42
C SER A 125 -16.70 17.03 27.99
N GLY A 126 -15.69 16.62 27.22
CA GLY A 126 -14.79 15.55 27.61
C GLY A 126 -13.76 15.21 26.54
N THR A 127 -12.95 14.21 26.86
CA THR A 127 -11.86 13.73 26.01
C THR A 127 -12.23 12.42 25.34
N THR A 128 -12.02 12.34 24.03
CA THR A 128 -12.12 11.11 23.24
C THR A 128 -10.92 11.03 22.32
N ASN A 129 -9.98 10.16 22.63
CA ASN A 129 -8.80 9.93 21.80
C ASN A 129 -9.16 9.10 20.57
N VAL A 130 -8.39 9.25 19.50
CA VAL A 130 -8.55 8.50 18.25
C VAL A 130 -7.22 7.82 17.90
N THR A 131 -7.16 6.52 18.12
CA THR A 131 -5.93 5.72 18.02
C THR A 131 -6.22 4.36 17.37
N PRO A 132 -5.21 3.56 17.03
CA PRO A 132 -5.43 2.19 16.61
C PRO A 132 -6.15 1.34 17.69
N LEU A 133 -5.92 1.61 18.98
CA LEU A 133 -6.60 0.91 20.07
C LEU A 133 -8.09 1.28 20.17
N THR A 134 -8.45 2.54 19.96
CA THR A 134 -9.87 2.94 19.91
C THR A 134 -10.57 2.38 18.68
N THR A 135 -9.82 2.18 17.59
CA THR A 135 -10.33 1.57 16.35
C THR A 135 -10.66 0.09 16.55
N ILE A 136 -9.89 -0.65 17.36
CA ILE A 136 -10.23 -2.02 17.80
C ILE A 136 -11.56 -2.02 18.54
N VAL A 137 -11.75 -1.12 19.51
CA VAL A 137 -13.00 -1.02 20.28
C VAL A 137 -14.19 -0.72 19.36
N VAL A 138 -14.02 0.21 18.42
CA VAL A 138 -15.05 0.50 17.41
C VAL A 138 -15.33 -0.73 16.54
N ALA A 139 -14.32 -1.46 16.08
CA ALA A 139 -14.50 -2.69 15.31
C ALA A 139 -15.35 -3.72 16.06
N GLN A 140 -15.07 -3.95 17.35
CA GLN A 140 -15.82 -4.88 18.21
C GLN A 140 -17.28 -4.48 18.44
N LEU A 141 -17.59 -3.18 18.33
CA LEU A 141 -18.95 -2.66 18.43
C LEU A 141 -19.67 -2.58 17.08
N SER A 142 -18.94 -2.72 15.98
CA SER A 142 -19.46 -2.49 14.63
C SER A 142 -20.03 -3.75 14.01
N PRO A 143 -21.07 -3.62 13.16
CA PRO A 143 -21.54 -4.72 12.33
C PRO A 143 -20.39 -5.31 11.51
N ASN A 144 -20.28 -6.64 11.54
CA ASN A 144 -19.28 -7.41 10.83
C ASN A 144 -17.84 -6.99 11.09
N GLY A 145 -17.57 -6.39 12.26
CA GLY A 145 -16.23 -5.94 12.64
C GLY A 145 -15.72 -4.71 11.88
N ASP A 146 -16.55 -4.05 11.06
CA ASP A 146 -16.13 -2.96 10.17
C ASP A 146 -16.38 -1.59 10.80
N PRO A 147 -15.33 -0.86 11.25
CA PRO A 147 -15.47 0.42 11.94
C PRO A 147 -16.24 1.49 11.15
N SER A 148 -16.19 1.42 9.82
CA SER A 148 -16.88 2.39 8.95
C SER A 148 -18.40 2.29 9.03
N LYS A 149 -18.92 1.15 9.51
CA LYS A 149 -20.36 0.88 9.60
C LYS A 149 -20.97 1.29 10.95
N LEU A 150 -20.17 1.68 11.94
CA LEU A 150 -20.70 1.99 13.29
C LEU A 150 -21.72 3.12 13.27
N ALA A 151 -21.46 4.19 12.51
CA ALA A 151 -22.35 5.35 12.46
C ALA A 151 -23.75 4.98 11.94
N ALA A 152 -23.81 4.19 10.86
CA ALA A 152 -25.07 3.69 10.32
C ALA A 152 -25.78 2.71 11.28
N ALA A 153 -25.01 1.90 12.02
CA ALA A 153 -25.57 0.99 13.03
C ALA A 153 -26.22 1.74 14.19
N ILE A 154 -25.57 2.81 14.69
CA ILE A 154 -26.12 3.69 15.72
C ILE A 154 -27.39 4.40 15.22
N GLN A 155 -27.39 4.86 13.98
CA GLN A 155 -28.56 5.51 13.37
C GLN A 155 -29.76 4.55 13.32
N ALA A 156 -29.54 3.28 12.98
CA ALA A 156 -30.57 2.26 12.96
C ALA A 156 -31.02 1.85 14.37
N ASN A 157 -30.09 1.79 15.34
CA ASN A 157 -30.36 1.45 16.72
C ASN A 157 -29.38 2.15 17.66
N ALA A 158 -29.83 3.21 18.32
CA ALA A 158 -29.02 3.98 19.26
C ALA A 158 -28.48 3.15 20.43
N GLY A 159 -29.22 2.09 20.82
CA GLY A 159 -28.83 1.18 21.89
C GLY A 159 -27.69 0.23 21.51
N ALA A 160 -27.25 0.22 20.24
CA ALA A 160 -26.11 -0.59 19.81
C ALA A 160 -24.79 -0.17 20.48
N VAL A 161 -24.68 1.09 20.90
CA VAL A 161 -23.50 1.60 21.62
C VAL A 161 -23.95 2.30 22.90
N THR A 162 -23.43 1.83 24.03
CA THR A 162 -23.70 2.40 25.37
C THR A 162 -22.38 2.59 26.11
N ALA A 163 -22.39 3.37 27.19
CA ALA A 163 -21.22 3.50 28.06
C ALA A 163 -20.76 2.13 28.61
N GLY A 164 -21.71 1.24 28.91
CA GLY A 164 -21.44 -0.14 29.35
C GLY A 164 -20.75 -0.96 28.26
N SER A 165 -21.28 -0.97 27.04
CA SER A 165 -20.69 -1.74 25.95
C SER A 165 -19.30 -1.24 25.57
N ILE A 166 -19.05 0.07 25.59
CA ILE A 166 -17.71 0.63 25.41
C ILE A 166 -16.78 0.17 26.54
N SER A 167 -17.21 0.30 27.80
CA SER A 167 -16.41 -0.11 28.97
C SER A 167 -16.04 -1.58 28.94
N ASP A 168 -16.96 -2.45 28.52
CA ASP A 168 -16.74 -3.89 28.45
C ASP A 168 -15.69 -4.25 27.39
N GLN A 169 -15.74 -3.63 26.20
CA GLN A 169 -14.72 -3.85 25.17
C GLN A 169 -13.35 -3.28 25.57
N VAL A 170 -13.32 -2.10 26.21
CA VAL A 170 -12.08 -1.52 26.75
C VAL A 170 -11.46 -2.45 27.79
N LYS A 171 -12.24 -3.01 28.72
CA LYS A 171 -11.75 -3.96 29.74
C LYS A 171 -11.15 -5.20 29.12
N LYS A 172 -11.82 -5.79 28.12
CA LYS A 172 -11.29 -6.98 27.40
C LYS A 172 -9.95 -6.67 26.73
N LEU A 173 -9.86 -5.53 26.04
CA LEU A 173 -8.63 -5.10 25.37
C LEU A 173 -7.49 -4.83 26.35
N VAL A 174 -7.75 -4.06 27.42
CA VAL A 174 -6.73 -3.75 28.44
C VAL A 174 -6.27 -5.01 29.16
N ALA A 175 -7.17 -5.94 29.51
CA ALA A 175 -6.80 -7.22 30.10
C ALA A 175 -5.91 -8.05 29.17
N ALA A 176 -6.17 -8.02 27.85
CA ALA A 176 -5.34 -8.71 26.89
C ALA A 176 -3.93 -8.10 26.75
N LEU A 177 -3.82 -6.78 26.92
CA LEU A 177 -2.56 -6.03 26.90
C LEU A 177 -1.81 -6.03 28.23
N GLN A 178 -2.38 -6.56 29.32
CA GLN A 178 -1.81 -6.47 30.67
C GLN A 178 -0.33 -6.90 30.75
N PRO A 179 0.12 -8.02 30.11
CA PRO A 179 1.53 -8.39 30.15
C PRO A 179 2.49 -7.34 29.54
N LEU A 180 2.05 -6.60 28.51
CA LEU A 180 2.81 -5.47 27.96
C LEU A 180 2.79 -4.27 28.91
N LEU A 181 1.62 -3.95 29.47
CA LEU A 181 1.45 -2.85 30.40
C LEU A 181 2.29 -3.03 31.68
N ASP A 182 2.37 -4.27 32.19
CA ASP A 182 3.24 -4.65 33.31
C ASP A 182 4.72 -4.46 32.95
N ALA A 183 5.14 -4.91 31.75
CA ALA A 183 6.51 -4.76 31.28
C ALA A 183 6.91 -3.28 31.09
N LEU A 184 5.95 -2.40 30.79
CA LEU A 184 6.15 -0.95 30.69
C LEU A 184 5.91 -0.21 32.02
N ASN A 185 5.46 -0.92 33.05
CA ASN A 185 5.06 -0.38 34.36
C ASN A 185 4.05 0.77 34.25
N MET A 186 2.92 0.52 33.58
CA MET A 186 1.90 1.54 33.31
C MET A 186 0.47 1.00 33.28
N SER A 187 -0.48 1.92 33.34
CA SER A 187 -1.91 1.69 33.09
C SER A 187 -2.40 2.71 32.08
N ILE A 188 -3.40 2.35 31.27
CA ILE A 188 -3.97 3.23 30.25
C ILE A 188 -5.50 3.22 30.29
N ASP A 189 -6.09 4.34 29.88
CA ASP A 189 -7.47 4.42 29.41
C ASP A 189 -7.43 4.80 27.93
N PRO A 190 -7.56 3.83 27.00
CA PRO A 190 -7.36 4.09 25.58
C PRO A 190 -8.37 5.08 24.99
N MET A 191 -9.55 5.24 25.63
CA MET A 191 -10.65 6.05 25.09
C MET A 191 -10.59 7.50 25.58
N SER A 192 -10.51 7.72 26.90
CA SER A 192 -10.67 9.06 27.51
C SER A 192 -9.50 9.54 28.37
N GLY A 193 -8.43 8.75 28.49
CA GLY A 193 -7.25 9.13 29.26
C GLY A 193 -6.53 10.36 28.72
N GLU A 194 -5.74 11.04 29.57
CA GLU A 194 -4.86 12.11 29.08
C GLU A 194 -3.85 11.53 28.09
N PHE A 195 -3.77 12.13 26.90
CA PHE A 195 -2.96 11.60 25.82
C PHE A 195 -2.26 12.70 25.02
N LYS A 196 -0.95 12.55 24.83
CA LYS A 196 -0.07 13.42 24.03
C LYS A 196 0.81 12.54 23.16
N ALA A 197 0.93 12.86 21.87
CA ALA A 197 1.77 12.13 20.92
C ALA A 197 3.26 12.55 21.06
N ASN A 198 3.89 12.19 22.18
CA ASN A 198 5.25 12.60 22.55
C ASN A 198 6.16 11.48 23.10
N GLY A 199 5.75 10.22 22.95
CA GLY A 199 6.45 9.04 23.46
C GLY A 199 6.35 8.80 24.97
N THR A 200 5.42 9.46 25.67
CA THR A 200 5.20 9.30 27.11
C THR A 200 3.77 8.83 27.42
N GLY A 201 3.55 8.30 28.62
CA GLY A 201 2.22 7.83 29.05
C GLY A 201 1.64 6.80 28.08
N GLN A 202 0.39 6.98 27.67
CA GLN A 202 -0.29 6.10 26.72
C GLN A 202 0.40 6.03 25.35
N ASP A 203 1.13 7.08 24.93
CA ASP A 203 1.81 7.08 23.64
C ASP A 203 2.94 6.07 23.58
N ARG A 204 3.62 5.85 24.72
CA ARG A 204 4.65 4.82 24.83
C ARG A 204 4.07 3.43 24.54
N VAL A 205 2.79 3.17 24.85
CA VAL A 205 2.15 1.91 24.44
C VAL A 205 2.03 1.85 22.93
N LEU A 206 1.51 2.90 22.29
CA LEU A 206 1.35 2.97 20.84
C LEU A 206 2.69 2.86 20.10
N ASP A 207 3.74 3.48 20.61
CA ASP A 207 5.10 3.39 20.07
C ASP A 207 5.69 1.98 20.18
N THR A 208 5.18 1.16 21.10
CA THR A 208 5.62 -0.23 21.30
C THR A 208 4.75 -1.26 20.59
N ILE A 209 3.69 -0.86 19.88
CA ILE A 209 2.82 -1.81 19.18
C ILE A 209 2.54 -1.41 17.73
N ASN A 210 2.29 -2.42 16.91
CA ASN A 210 1.62 -2.28 15.62
C ASN A 210 0.23 -2.90 15.74
N VAL A 211 -0.77 -2.25 15.16
CA VAL A 211 -2.16 -2.73 15.20
C VAL A 211 -2.67 -2.88 13.77
N SER A 212 -3.40 -3.95 13.53
CA SER A 212 -4.16 -4.15 12.29
C SER A 212 -5.59 -4.58 12.60
N VAL A 213 -6.54 -4.05 11.83
CA VAL A 213 -7.96 -4.39 11.89
C VAL A 213 -8.42 -4.65 10.46
N ARG A 214 -8.84 -5.87 10.15
CA ARG A 214 -9.19 -6.30 8.79
C ARG A 214 -10.57 -6.96 8.75
N PRO A 215 -11.63 -6.22 8.39
CA PRO A 215 -12.96 -6.80 8.20
C PRO A 215 -12.98 -7.84 7.09
N ASP A 216 -13.62 -8.98 7.34
CA ASP A 216 -13.77 -10.10 6.39
C ASP A 216 -15.20 -10.26 5.86
N GLY A 217 -16.11 -9.39 6.28
CA GLY A 217 -17.52 -9.40 5.91
C GLY A 217 -18.43 -10.08 6.94
N ALA A 218 -17.87 -10.82 7.90
CA ALA A 218 -18.59 -11.42 9.03
C ALA A 218 -18.10 -10.90 10.39
N ALA A 219 -16.79 -10.68 10.54
CA ALA A 219 -16.16 -9.98 11.66
C ALA A 219 -14.88 -9.28 11.16
N ALA A 220 -14.02 -8.83 12.07
CA ALA A 220 -12.67 -8.37 11.72
C ALA A 220 -11.61 -9.25 12.37
N ASN A 221 -10.58 -9.61 11.58
CA ASN A 221 -9.34 -10.17 12.12
C ASN A 221 -8.50 -9.01 12.67
N ILE A 222 -8.09 -9.13 13.92
CA ILE A 222 -7.35 -8.11 14.64
C ILE A 222 -6.01 -8.69 15.10
N GLU A 223 -4.92 -7.97 14.84
CA GLU A 223 -3.60 -8.30 15.36
C GLU A 223 -2.96 -7.09 16.05
N ILE A 224 -2.39 -7.32 17.23
CA ILE A 224 -1.52 -6.41 17.94
C ILE A 224 -0.13 -7.04 18.04
N THR A 225 0.87 -6.47 17.38
CA THR A 225 2.26 -6.94 17.40
C THR A 225 3.12 -6.02 18.26
N VAL A 226 3.90 -6.57 19.21
CA VAL A 226 4.82 -5.79 20.05
C VAL A 226 6.15 -5.56 19.33
N LYS A 227 6.60 -4.30 19.32
CA LYS A 227 7.84 -3.81 18.73
C LYS A 227 9.02 -3.93 19.69
N GLY A 228 9.26 -5.14 20.20
CA GLY A 228 10.43 -5.44 21.02
C GLY A 228 11.61 -5.92 20.18
N GLN A 229 12.83 -5.73 20.71
CA GLN A 229 14.04 -6.26 20.08
C GLN A 229 14.11 -7.78 20.28
N PRO A 230 14.13 -8.58 19.20
CA PRO A 230 14.28 -10.03 19.32
C PRO A 230 15.72 -10.40 19.73
N ALA A 231 15.89 -11.57 20.35
CA ALA A 231 17.21 -12.07 20.74
C ALA A 231 18.10 -12.42 19.54
N ASP A 232 17.50 -12.89 18.44
CA ASP A 232 18.17 -13.25 17.19
C ASP A 232 17.25 -13.04 15.98
N ASP A 233 17.79 -13.21 14.77
CA ASP A 233 17.05 -13.00 13.51
C ASP A 233 15.95 -14.03 13.24
N THR A 234 15.88 -15.12 14.03
CA THR A 234 14.83 -16.14 13.98
C THR A 234 13.67 -15.84 14.93
N GLY A 235 13.84 -14.87 15.84
CA GLY A 235 12.88 -14.51 16.87
C GLY A 235 11.49 -14.22 16.30
N LYS A 236 10.50 -15.00 16.71
CA LYS A 236 9.10 -14.85 16.26
C LYS A 236 8.52 -13.51 16.73
N PRO A 237 7.60 -12.90 15.97
CA PRO A 237 6.89 -11.72 16.46
C PRO A 237 6.06 -12.08 17.70
N VAL A 238 6.10 -11.21 18.71
CA VAL A 238 5.21 -11.28 19.86
C VAL A 238 3.91 -10.60 19.45
N SER A 239 2.93 -11.41 19.04
CA SER A 239 1.65 -10.94 18.53
C SER A 239 0.47 -11.51 19.34
N LEU A 240 -0.57 -10.70 19.48
CA LEU A 240 -1.90 -11.09 19.91
C LEU A 240 -2.82 -11.05 18.69
N VAL A 241 -3.39 -12.20 18.30
CA VAL A 241 -4.33 -12.33 17.17
C VAL A 241 -5.68 -12.79 17.71
N PHE A 242 -6.76 -12.11 17.33
CA PHE A 242 -8.13 -12.43 17.76
C PHE A 242 -9.13 -11.87 16.74
N ARG A 243 -10.41 -12.22 16.90
CA ARG A 243 -11.51 -11.68 16.08
C ARG A 243 -12.36 -10.67 16.85
N SER A 244 -12.95 -9.72 16.14
CA SER A 244 -13.80 -8.68 16.75
C SER A 244 -15.05 -9.24 17.44
N ASP A 245 -15.50 -10.44 17.07
CA ASP A 245 -16.65 -11.15 17.62
C ASP A 245 -16.28 -12.19 18.70
N ASP A 246 -15.00 -12.32 19.05
CA ASP A 246 -14.57 -13.24 20.10
C ASP A 246 -15.18 -12.84 21.45
N ALA A 247 -15.75 -13.83 22.15
CA ALA A 247 -16.36 -13.61 23.46
C ALA A 247 -15.34 -13.12 24.50
N SER A 248 -14.09 -13.57 24.39
CA SER A 248 -12.95 -13.25 25.24
C SER A 248 -11.66 -13.14 24.43
N ILE A 249 -10.75 -12.26 24.85
CA ILE A 249 -9.43 -12.09 24.23
C ILE A 249 -8.38 -12.66 25.19
N ALA A 250 -7.52 -13.55 24.70
CA ALA A 250 -6.42 -14.08 25.50
C ALA A 250 -5.37 -13.00 25.78
N PRO A 251 -4.68 -13.00 26.93
CA PRO A 251 -3.55 -12.13 27.17
C PRO A 251 -2.41 -12.38 26.19
N ILE A 252 -1.65 -11.33 25.86
CA ILE A 252 -0.47 -11.45 25.00
C ILE A 252 0.56 -12.39 25.60
N GLN A 253 1.12 -13.28 24.77
CA GLN A 253 2.07 -14.32 25.17
C GLN A 253 3.47 -14.05 24.59
N GLY A 254 4.50 -14.63 25.19
CA GLY A 254 5.85 -14.60 24.62
C GLY A 254 6.67 -13.33 24.88
N MET A 255 6.22 -12.44 25.77
CA MET A 255 6.95 -11.21 26.15
C MET A 255 8.40 -11.46 26.59
N ALA A 256 8.70 -12.63 27.17
CA ALA A 256 10.06 -13.00 27.59
C ALA A 256 11.04 -13.26 26.43
N THR A 257 10.55 -13.36 25.20
CA THR A 257 11.38 -13.62 23.99
C THR A 257 11.90 -12.34 23.33
N ILE A 258 11.47 -11.18 23.82
CA ILE A 258 11.85 -9.85 23.31
C ILE A 258 12.39 -8.98 24.43
N SER A 259 13.23 -8.02 24.07
CA SER A 259 13.70 -6.96 24.96
C SER A 259 12.97 -5.65 24.67
N LEU A 260 12.49 -5.00 25.74
CA LEU A 260 11.97 -3.62 25.71
C LEU A 260 12.98 -2.62 26.31
N ALA A 261 14.24 -3.04 26.53
CA ALA A 261 15.27 -2.17 27.08
C ALA A 261 15.69 -1.07 26.08
N THR A 262 15.67 -1.38 24.78
CA THR A 262 15.92 -0.42 23.72
C THR A 262 14.65 0.39 23.48
N ALA A 263 14.71 1.70 23.71
CA ALA A 263 13.58 2.58 23.48
C ALA A 263 13.29 2.71 21.97
N PRO A 264 12.01 2.67 21.54
CA PRO A 264 11.61 3.04 20.18
C PRO A 264 12.12 4.43 19.79
N PRO A 265 12.40 4.69 18.49
CA PRO A 265 12.65 6.05 18.04
C PRO A 265 11.40 6.90 18.27
N THR A 266 11.57 8.14 18.74
CA THR A 266 10.43 9.03 18.89
C THR A 266 9.90 9.47 17.52
N PRO A 267 8.62 9.85 17.41
CA PRO A 267 8.07 10.45 16.21
C PRO A 267 8.89 11.64 15.67
N ALA A 268 9.45 12.44 16.58
CA ALA A 268 10.31 13.57 16.23
C ALA A 268 11.62 13.13 15.55
N MET A 269 12.24 12.04 16.00
CA MET A 269 13.44 11.48 15.36
C MET A 269 13.15 10.97 13.96
N VAL A 270 11.99 10.32 13.77
CA VAL A 270 11.56 9.83 12.44
C VAL A 270 11.32 11.03 11.51
N LYS A 271 10.62 12.06 11.98
CA LYS A 271 10.39 13.29 11.22
C LYS A 271 11.71 13.98 10.84
N ASP A 272 12.64 14.13 11.78
CA ASP A 272 13.95 14.73 11.55
C ASP A 272 14.74 14.00 10.45
N LEU A 273 14.74 12.66 10.46
CA LEU A 273 15.40 11.88 9.42
C LEU A 273 14.80 12.19 8.03
N LEU A 274 13.47 12.21 7.91
CA LEU A 274 12.80 12.51 6.64
C LEU A 274 13.03 13.96 6.18
N ASP A 275 13.06 14.91 7.11
CA ASP A 275 13.39 16.31 6.81
C ASP A 275 14.84 16.44 6.29
N ARG A 276 15.79 15.70 6.88
CA ARG A 276 17.16 15.63 6.36
C ARG A 276 17.23 14.98 4.97
N MET A 277 16.44 13.93 4.71
CA MET A 277 16.35 13.35 3.37
C MET A 277 15.82 14.38 2.37
N ASN A 278 14.77 15.11 2.73
CA ASN A 278 14.21 16.19 1.91
C ASN A 278 15.23 17.30 1.64
N ALA A 279 16.03 17.67 2.63
CA ALA A 279 17.10 18.65 2.47
C ALA A 279 18.19 18.16 1.50
N CYS A 280 18.59 16.89 1.57
CA CYS A 280 19.53 16.29 0.62
C CYS A 280 19.00 16.33 -0.82
N TYR A 281 17.76 15.87 -1.05
CA TYR A 281 17.17 15.81 -2.40
C TYR A 281 16.75 17.18 -2.95
N ALA A 282 16.61 18.21 -2.11
CA ALA A 282 16.40 19.59 -2.56
C ALA A 282 17.65 20.19 -3.25
N LEU A 283 18.84 19.67 -2.95
CA LEU A 283 20.07 20.12 -3.60
C LEU A 283 20.11 19.67 -5.06
N PRO A 284 20.57 20.51 -6.01
CA PRO A 284 20.87 20.09 -7.37
C PRO A 284 21.91 18.95 -7.42
N LEU A 285 21.91 18.14 -8.48
CA LEU A 285 22.79 16.97 -8.61
C LEU A 285 24.28 17.32 -8.41
N ASN A 286 24.76 18.41 -9.02
CA ASN A 286 26.15 18.87 -8.93
C ASN A 286 26.56 19.38 -7.54
N GLN A 287 25.61 19.55 -6.62
CA GLN A 287 25.89 19.86 -5.21
C GLN A 287 25.83 18.61 -4.34
N ARG A 288 25.03 17.60 -4.71
CA ARG A 288 24.94 16.33 -3.97
C ARG A 288 26.21 15.50 -4.11
N VAL A 289 26.73 15.40 -5.33
CA VAL A 289 27.86 14.53 -5.67
C VAL A 289 28.97 15.27 -6.41
N ASP A 290 30.22 14.90 -6.12
CA ASP A 290 31.42 15.29 -6.86
C ASP A 290 31.82 14.18 -7.83
N SER A 291 31.02 14.07 -8.88
CA SER A 291 31.19 13.15 -10.00
C SER A 291 30.93 13.91 -11.30
N PRO A 292 31.59 13.55 -12.42
CA PRO A 292 31.22 14.07 -13.73
C PRO A 292 29.73 13.83 -14.02
N ILE A 293 29.07 14.86 -14.55
CA ILE A 293 27.68 14.76 -15.04
C ILE A 293 27.74 14.48 -16.54
N GLU A 294 27.17 13.37 -16.94
CA GLU A 294 27.10 12.92 -18.32
C GLU A 294 26.06 13.73 -19.12
N ALA A 295 26.06 13.57 -20.45
CA ALA A 295 25.14 14.28 -21.34
C ALA A 295 23.65 13.99 -21.06
N ASP A 296 23.33 12.86 -20.41
CA ASP A 296 21.98 12.49 -19.96
C ASP A 296 21.55 13.22 -18.67
N GLY A 297 22.41 14.09 -18.13
CA GLY A 297 22.19 14.85 -16.90
C GLY A 297 22.36 14.03 -15.62
N ASN A 298 22.88 12.80 -15.69
CA ASN A 298 23.12 11.95 -14.53
C ASN A 298 24.63 11.76 -14.28
N ALA A 299 24.99 11.32 -13.08
CA ALA A 299 26.37 11.05 -12.69
C ALA A 299 26.59 9.55 -12.42
N PHE A 300 27.83 9.09 -12.49
CA PHE A 300 28.24 7.78 -11.99
C PHE A 300 29.21 7.95 -10.81
N GLY A 301 29.20 7.04 -9.85
CA GLY A 301 30.04 7.18 -8.66
C GLY A 301 29.70 6.21 -7.54
N THR A 302 30.41 6.38 -6.43
CA THR A 302 30.27 5.58 -5.20
C THR A 302 29.87 6.46 -4.03
N GLY A 303 29.60 5.88 -2.87
CA GLY A 303 29.34 6.62 -1.63
C GLY A 303 30.40 7.70 -1.32
N ALA A 304 31.66 7.49 -1.69
CA ALA A 304 32.73 8.46 -1.51
C ALA A 304 32.53 9.76 -2.31
N ASN A 305 31.80 9.70 -3.44
CA ASN A 305 31.49 10.87 -4.27
C ASN A 305 30.35 11.71 -3.69
N VAL A 306 29.66 11.27 -2.64
CA VAL A 306 28.60 12.06 -1.99
C VAL A 306 29.23 13.06 -1.03
N VAL A 307 29.19 14.34 -1.41
CA VAL A 307 29.93 15.41 -0.73
C VAL A 307 29.05 16.37 0.06
N ALA A 308 27.76 16.52 -0.29
CA ALA A 308 26.87 17.42 0.41
C ALA A 308 26.67 17.01 1.88
N PRO A 309 26.90 17.90 2.87
CA PRO A 309 26.66 17.59 4.28
C PRO A 309 25.23 17.11 4.56
N ALA A 310 24.23 17.72 3.91
CA ALA A 310 22.83 17.32 4.04
C ALA A 310 22.57 15.86 3.59
N CYS A 311 23.36 15.33 2.65
CA CYS A 311 23.26 13.95 2.19
C CYS A 311 24.12 12.99 3.02
N ARG A 312 25.33 13.42 3.40
CA ARG A 312 26.27 12.62 4.19
C ARG A 312 25.71 12.29 5.57
N THR A 313 25.12 13.29 6.23
CA THR A 313 24.57 13.16 7.60
C THR A 313 23.38 12.22 7.70
N LEU A 314 22.85 11.71 6.59
CA LEU A 314 21.84 10.67 6.59
C LEU A 314 22.39 9.33 7.07
N PHE A 315 23.68 9.05 6.82
CA PHE A 315 24.28 7.73 7.00
C PHE A 315 25.07 7.62 8.30
N VAL A 316 25.22 6.39 8.80
CA VAL A 316 26.05 6.10 9.98
C VAL A 316 27.49 6.59 9.77
N GLY A 317 28.01 7.34 10.74
CA GLY A 317 29.35 7.96 10.66
C GLY A 317 29.43 9.15 9.70
N ASP A 318 28.29 9.68 9.25
CA ASP A 318 28.19 10.75 8.25
C ASP A 318 28.96 10.42 6.95
N ASP A 319 28.97 9.13 6.62
CA ASP A 319 29.67 8.58 5.46
C ASP A 319 28.80 7.55 4.74
N PRO A 320 28.30 7.87 3.54
CA PRO A 320 27.53 6.94 2.72
C PRO A 320 28.31 5.68 2.31
N ALA A 321 29.64 5.69 2.37
CA ALA A 321 30.46 4.49 2.10
C ALA A 321 30.28 3.39 3.16
N ASN A 322 29.80 3.72 4.36
CA ASN A 322 29.50 2.74 5.42
C ASN A 322 28.21 1.95 5.15
N TYR A 323 27.41 2.36 4.17
CA TYR A 323 26.16 1.68 3.83
C TYR A 323 26.42 0.44 2.97
N PHE A 324 25.95 -0.71 3.45
CA PHE A 324 25.93 -1.94 2.67
C PHE A 324 24.63 -2.72 2.89
N ALA A 325 23.87 -2.91 1.83
CA ALA A 325 22.63 -3.67 1.88
C ALA A 325 22.49 -4.56 0.64
N SER A 326 22.17 -5.83 0.87
CA SER A 326 21.82 -6.76 -0.20
C SER A 326 22.86 -6.82 -1.33
N GLY A 327 24.15 -6.87 -0.98
CA GLY A 327 25.27 -6.89 -1.93
C GLY A 327 25.55 -5.55 -2.61
N SER A 328 24.85 -4.48 -2.23
CA SER A 328 24.92 -3.16 -2.86
C SER A 328 25.40 -2.10 -1.86
N VAL A 329 26.32 -1.25 -2.31
CA VAL A 329 26.73 -0.02 -1.62
C VAL A 329 26.00 1.19 -2.21
N VAL A 330 26.09 2.35 -1.56
CA VAL A 330 25.66 3.63 -2.14
C VAL A 330 26.46 3.91 -3.42
N GLY A 331 25.77 4.30 -4.50
CA GLY A 331 26.43 4.65 -5.76
C GLY A 331 25.51 4.59 -6.96
N ARG A 332 26.10 4.74 -8.15
CA ARG A 332 25.52 4.39 -9.46
C ARG A 332 26.64 3.91 -10.37
N ALA A 333 26.43 2.76 -11.02
CA ALA A 333 27.37 2.14 -11.96
C ALA A 333 26.64 1.74 -13.26
N SER A 334 27.39 1.45 -14.33
CA SER A 334 26.82 0.86 -15.54
C SER A 334 26.41 -0.59 -15.27
N GLY A 335 25.15 -0.94 -15.55
CA GLY A 335 24.62 -2.30 -15.47
C GLY A 335 24.37 -2.87 -14.07
N GLN A 336 25.15 -2.49 -13.05
CA GLN A 336 24.95 -2.97 -11.68
C GLN A 336 24.03 -2.04 -10.90
N ARG A 337 22.96 -2.61 -10.33
CA ARG A 337 22.05 -1.89 -9.43
C ARG A 337 22.80 -1.54 -8.14
N ARG A 338 22.69 -0.28 -7.72
CA ARG A 338 23.29 0.22 -6.47
C ARG A 338 22.22 0.76 -5.53
N SER A 339 22.59 0.96 -4.27
CA SER A 339 21.69 1.57 -3.29
C SER A 339 21.73 3.09 -3.42
N PHE A 340 20.60 3.76 -3.20
CA PHE A 340 20.50 5.23 -3.30
C PHE A 340 20.99 5.81 -4.64
N GLU A 341 20.77 5.10 -5.76
CA GLU A 341 21.11 5.60 -7.11
C GLU A 341 20.50 6.97 -7.41
N GLY A 342 19.38 7.31 -6.76
CA GLY A 342 18.74 8.62 -6.90
C GLY A 342 19.63 9.81 -6.49
N LEU A 343 20.63 9.61 -5.63
CA LEU A 343 21.60 10.66 -5.29
C LEU A 343 22.40 11.12 -6.52
N PHE A 344 22.62 10.20 -7.47
CA PHE A 344 23.42 10.39 -8.69
C PHE A 344 22.57 10.70 -9.94
N ARG A 345 21.26 10.92 -9.78
CA ARG A 345 20.34 11.19 -10.89
C ARG A 345 19.73 12.58 -10.76
N ALA A 346 19.51 13.28 -11.88
CA ALA A 346 18.84 14.58 -11.84
C ALA A 346 17.34 14.46 -11.51
N GLY A 347 16.68 13.40 -12.01
CA GLY A 347 15.22 13.20 -11.89
C GLY A 347 14.67 13.28 -10.46
N PRO A 348 15.30 12.64 -9.45
CA PRO A 348 14.85 12.71 -8.05
C PRO A 348 15.06 14.07 -7.33
N THR A 349 15.54 15.10 -8.00
CA THR A 349 15.71 16.42 -7.37
C THR A 349 14.34 16.98 -6.94
N ASN A 350 14.26 17.49 -5.71
CA ASN A 350 13.03 17.91 -5.03
C ASN A 350 12.04 16.77 -4.67
N MET A 351 12.48 15.52 -4.68
CA MET A 351 11.72 14.41 -4.12
C MET A 351 11.43 14.64 -2.63
N LYS A 352 10.20 14.40 -2.22
CA LYS A 352 9.73 14.53 -0.84
C LYS A 352 9.55 13.18 -0.19
N HIS A 353 9.82 13.11 1.10
CA HIS A 353 9.70 11.96 1.97
C HIS A 353 8.83 12.36 3.15
N ASP A 354 7.81 11.56 3.43
CA ASP A 354 6.90 11.75 4.55
C ASP A 354 6.39 10.39 5.06
N ARG A 355 5.47 10.42 6.04
CA ARG A 355 4.80 9.22 6.58
C ARG A 355 5.74 8.14 7.09
N GLY A 356 6.84 8.57 7.71
CA GLY A 356 7.74 7.66 8.39
C GLY A 356 7.02 6.93 9.52
N ASN A 357 7.12 5.61 9.56
CA ASN A 357 6.60 4.79 10.64
C ASN A 357 7.67 3.82 11.15
N PHE A 358 7.76 3.70 12.47
CA PHE A 358 8.58 2.69 13.13
C PHE A 358 7.84 1.36 13.19
N GLU A 359 8.45 0.31 12.61
CA GLU A 359 7.77 -0.97 12.42
C GLU A 359 8.26 -2.05 13.40
N TYR A 360 9.58 -2.25 13.51
CA TYR A 360 10.17 -3.22 14.44
C TYR A 360 11.69 -3.02 14.58
N PHE A 361 12.25 -3.66 15.61
CA PHE A 361 13.69 -3.81 15.79
C PHE A 361 14.21 -5.08 15.12
N PHE A 362 15.42 -4.99 14.56
CA PHE A 362 16.26 -6.13 14.23
C PHE A 362 17.00 -6.61 15.49
N SER A 363 17.53 -7.84 15.47
CA SER A 363 18.22 -8.44 16.61
C SER A 363 19.45 -7.65 17.06
N ASN A 364 20.12 -6.98 16.12
CA ASN A 364 21.28 -6.12 16.36
C ASN A 364 20.92 -4.72 16.91
N GLY A 365 19.63 -4.42 17.10
CA GLY A 365 19.15 -3.12 17.58
C GLY A 365 18.92 -2.07 16.48
N ASP A 366 19.22 -2.41 15.22
CA ASP A 366 18.78 -1.58 14.09
C ASP A 366 17.26 -1.61 14.00
N ILE A 367 16.69 -0.66 13.27
CA ILE A 367 15.27 -0.38 13.19
C ILE A 367 14.81 -0.47 11.74
N ALA A 368 13.67 -1.11 11.49
CA ALA A 368 12.96 -1.03 10.23
C ALA A 368 11.99 0.16 10.24
N LEU A 369 12.12 1.03 9.24
CA LEU A 369 11.21 2.16 9.01
C LEU A 369 10.54 2.01 7.64
N THR A 370 9.23 2.25 7.60
CA THR A 370 8.49 2.48 6.34
C THR A 370 8.30 3.98 6.13
N TYR A 371 8.21 4.41 4.89
CA TYR A 371 7.97 5.82 4.53
C TYR A 371 7.31 5.91 3.15
N ARG A 372 6.80 7.08 2.82
CA ARG A 372 6.33 7.40 1.47
C ARG A 372 7.26 8.41 0.82
N TRP A 373 7.55 8.23 -0.47
CA TRP A 373 8.15 9.28 -1.29
C TRP A 373 7.16 9.85 -2.29
N THR A 374 7.38 11.11 -2.68
CA THR A 374 6.63 11.81 -3.72
C THR A 374 7.61 12.56 -4.62
N ASP A 375 7.60 12.30 -5.93
CA ASP A 375 8.43 13.05 -6.87
C ASP A 375 7.78 14.38 -7.30
N VAL A 376 8.50 15.18 -8.09
CA VAL A 376 8.02 16.49 -8.57
C VAL A 376 6.83 16.41 -9.52
N LEU A 377 6.56 15.23 -10.09
CA LEU A 377 5.39 15.00 -10.94
C LEU A 377 4.17 14.61 -10.10
N GLY A 378 4.34 14.30 -8.81
CA GLY A 378 3.29 13.80 -7.93
C GLY A 378 3.12 12.27 -7.99
N ASN A 379 4.09 11.54 -8.54
CA ASN A 379 4.13 10.09 -8.38
C ASN A 379 4.52 9.77 -6.94
N THR A 380 3.90 8.74 -6.36
CA THR A 380 4.15 8.33 -4.98
C THR A 380 4.34 6.82 -4.89
N ASP A 381 5.15 6.35 -3.95
CA ASP A 381 5.17 4.95 -3.53
C ASP A 381 5.59 4.83 -2.06
N ASN A 382 5.31 3.69 -1.45
CA ASN A 382 5.72 3.35 -0.09
C ASN A 382 6.97 2.45 -0.13
N ASP A 383 8.00 2.81 0.62
CA ASP A 383 9.29 2.14 0.64
C ASP A 383 9.80 2.01 2.09
N LEU A 384 10.98 1.42 2.27
CA LEU A 384 11.58 1.13 3.57
C LEU A 384 13.08 1.40 3.61
N PHE A 385 13.60 1.67 4.80
CA PHE A 385 15.03 1.63 5.07
C PHE A 385 15.31 1.13 6.48
N ASN A 386 16.53 0.62 6.67
CA ASN A 386 17.04 0.34 8.00
C ASN A 386 17.68 1.62 8.57
N ALA A 387 17.49 1.87 9.85
CA ALA A 387 18.12 2.97 10.56
C ALA A 387 18.60 2.52 11.94
N LYS A 388 19.47 3.31 12.56
CA LYS A 388 19.88 3.14 13.95
C LYS A 388 19.98 4.48 14.65
N ILE A 389 19.77 4.47 15.96
CA ILE A 389 19.93 5.66 16.80
C ILE A 389 21.42 5.84 17.09
N VAL A 390 21.98 7.00 16.72
CA VAL A 390 23.36 7.42 16.98
C VAL A 390 23.31 8.83 17.54
N ASP A 391 23.80 9.02 18.76
CA ASP A 391 23.85 10.32 19.43
C ASP A 391 22.49 11.05 19.45
N GLY A 392 21.41 10.29 19.66
CA GLY A 392 20.04 10.82 19.72
C GLY A 392 19.37 11.09 18.36
N ALA A 393 20.05 10.81 17.24
CA ALA A 393 19.51 10.97 15.89
C ALA A 393 19.38 9.63 15.16
N LEU A 394 18.38 9.49 14.28
CA LEU A 394 18.32 8.34 13.38
C LEU A 394 19.32 8.52 12.23
N LYS A 395 20.07 7.46 11.95
CA LYS A 395 21.01 7.36 10.83
C LYS A 395 20.70 6.11 10.02
N ILE A 396 20.60 6.25 8.70
CA ILE A 396 20.38 5.15 7.76
C ILE A 396 21.56 4.18 7.84
N THR A 397 21.22 2.90 7.98
CA THR A 397 22.15 1.79 7.96
C THR A 397 21.73 0.80 6.87
N GLY A 398 22.68 -0.01 6.43
CA GLY A 398 22.40 -1.12 5.54
C GLY A 398 21.77 -2.31 6.28
N ASN A 399 21.45 -3.37 5.55
CA ASN A 399 20.98 -4.63 6.15
C ASN A 399 22.09 -5.69 6.23
N THR A 400 23.30 -5.38 5.76
CA THR A 400 24.48 -6.25 5.71
C THR A 400 24.33 -7.55 4.91
N LYS A 401 23.17 -7.77 4.27
CA LYS A 401 22.88 -8.96 3.47
C LYS A 401 23.71 -8.98 2.19
N ILE A 402 24.03 -10.17 1.70
CA ILE A 402 24.84 -10.40 0.50
C ILE A 402 23.95 -10.40 -0.75
N TYR A 403 22.75 -10.98 -0.65
CA TYR A 403 21.82 -11.09 -1.76
C TYR A 403 20.61 -10.18 -1.61
N ARG A 404 20.21 -9.57 -2.74
CA ARG A 404 18.95 -8.85 -2.86
C ARG A 404 17.79 -9.83 -2.96
N ALA A 405 17.06 -9.92 -1.86
CA ALA A 405 15.90 -10.76 -1.74
C ALA A 405 14.82 -10.08 -0.89
N THR A 406 13.56 -10.25 -1.26
CA THR A 406 12.39 -9.77 -0.50
C THR A 406 11.28 -10.79 -0.49
N VAL A 407 10.55 -10.83 0.63
CA VAL A 407 9.28 -11.56 0.76
C VAL A 407 8.20 -10.53 1.00
N ARG A 408 7.23 -10.43 0.09
CA ARG A 408 6.15 -9.45 0.19
C ARG A 408 4.78 -10.10 0.04
N PRO A 409 3.83 -9.82 0.94
CA PRO A 409 2.45 -10.22 0.74
C PRO A 409 1.88 -9.48 -0.49
N GLN A 410 1.06 -10.19 -1.26
CA GLN A 410 0.47 -9.68 -2.49
C GLN A 410 -1.00 -10.09 -2.57
N LEU A 411 -1.87 -9.08 -2.71
CA LEU A 411 -3.28 -9.23 -3.03
C LEU A 411 -3.48 -8.99 -4.53
N ASP A 412 -3.92 -10.02 -5.25
CA ASP A 412 -4.28 -9.91 -6.66
C ASP A 412 -5.82 -9.93 -6.83
N LYS A 413 -6.34 -9.08 -7.71
CA LYS A 413 -7.61 -9.28 -8.43
C LYS A 413 -7.26 -9.59 -9.89
N LYS A 414 -7.68 -10.74 -10.39
CA LYS A 414 -7.62 -11.06 -11.82
C LYS A 414 -9.01 -10.99 -12.40
N ASP A 415 -9.23 -10.02 -13.27
CA ASP A 415 -10.49 -9.79 -13.95
C ASP A 415 -10.40 -10.25 -15.41
N PHE A 416 -11.10 -11.34 -15.74
CA PHE A 416 -11.19 -11.84 -17.10
C PHE A 416 -12.29 -11.06 -17.81
N VAL A 417 -11.92 -9.97 -18.45
CA VAL A 417 -12.84 -8.92 -18.95
C VAL A 417 -13.95 -9.51 -19.82
N LYS A 418 -13.63 -10.56 -20.59
CA LYS A 418 -14.56 -11.23 -21.52
C LYS A 418 -15.28 -12.44 -20.93
N GLN A 419 -14.86 -12.92 -19.77
CA GLN A 419 -15.43 -14.06 -19.06
C GLN A 419 -15.51 -13.72 -17.58
N PRO A 420 -16.36 -12.74 -17.19
CA PRO A 420 -16.35 -12.15 -15.85
C PRO A 420 -16.69 -13.14 -14.73
N ASN A 421 -17.31 -14.28 -15.06
CA ASN A 421 -17.51 -15.40 -14.13
C ASN A 421 -16.19 -16.00 -13.62
N TYR A 422 -15.09 -15.86 -14.37
CA TYR A 422 -13.75 -16.31 -13.96
C TYR A 422 -12.94 -15.27 -13.20
N THR A 423 -13.49 -14.09 -12.95
CA THR A 423 -12.80 -13.07 -12.16
C THR A 423 -12.58 -13.58 -10.74
N PHE A 424 -11.36 -13.47 -10.21
CA PHE A 424 -11.00 -14.02 -8.89
C PHE A 424 -10.07 -13.11 -8.08
N HIS A 425 -10.11 -13.27 -6.76
CA HIS A 425 -9.08 -12.75 -5.86
C HIS A 425 -8.09 -13.85 -5.50
N SER A 426 -6.82 -13.51 -5.34
CA SER A 426 -5.83 -14.43 -4.76
C SER A 426 -4.95 -13.76 -3.71
N ALA A 427 -4.77 -14.48 -2.60
CA ALA A 427 -3.84 -14.18 -1.52
C ALA A 427 -2.51 -14.89 -1.79
N SER A 428 -1.44 -14.11 -1.95
CA SER A 428 -0.14 -14.60 -2.40
C SER A 428 1.04 -14.00 -1.63
N TYR A 429 2.20 -14.62 -1.76
CA TYR A 429 3.50 -14.00 -1.44
C TYR A 429 4.37 -13.93 -2.70
N LEU A 430 4.96 -12.76 -2.95
CA LEU A 430 6.04 -12.57 -3.91
C LEU A 430 7.37 -12.82 -3.22
N LEU A 431 8.14 -13.78 -3.75
CA LEU A 431 9.48 -14.14 -3.28
C LEU A 431 10.52 -13.62 -4.27
N SER A 432 10.82 -12.32 -4.24
CA SER A 432 11.73 -11.73 -5.22
C SER A 432 13.18 -12.03 -4.84
N VAL A 433 13.94 -12.68 -5.72
CA VAL A 433 15.39 -12.85 -5.59
C VAL A 433 16.04 -12.49 -6.91
N ASP A 434 17.02 -11.59 -6.89
CA ASP A 434 17.77 -11.23 -8.09
C ASP A 434 18.58 -12.43 -8.61
N ASN A 435 18.59 -12.63 -9.93
CA ASN A 435 19.40 -13.64 -10.60
C ASN A 435 20.82 -13.10 -10.79
N VAL A 436 21.65 -13.27 -9.76
CA VAL A 436 23.04 -12.84 -9.77
C VAL A 436 23.84 -13.70 -10.74
N ARG A 437 24.59 -13.05 -11.63
CA ARG A 437 25.38 -13.68 -12.69
C ARG A 437 26.87 -13.38 -12.52
N ASP A 438 27.71 -14.29 -12.98
CA ASP A 438 29.16 -14.09 -13.05
C ASP A 438 29.56 -13.20 -14.24
N GLY A 439 30.87 -13.04 -14.47
CA GLY A 439 31.40 -12.24 -15.58
C GLY A 439 31.10 -12.80 -16.97
N ASN A 440 30.69 -14.07 -17.07
CA ASN A 440 30.28 -14.73 -18.32
C ASN A 440 28.75 -14.65 -18.55
N GLY A 441 28.00 -14.13 -17.58
CA GLY A 441 26.55 -14.06 -17.62
C GLY A 441 25.85 -15.33 -17.08
N ASP A 442 26.58 -16.27 -16.51
CA ASP A 442 26.03 -17.50 -15.94
C ASP A 442 25.52 -17.26 -14.51
N PRO A 443 24.34 -17.81 -14.11
CA PRO A 443 23.85 -17.68 -12.74
C PRO A 443 24.85 -18.26 -11.72
N ILE A 444 25.15 -17.52 -10.66
CA ILE A 444 26.04 -18.01 -9.58
C ILE A 444 25.32 -18.89 -8.56
N LEU A 445 23.99 -18.75 -8.49
CA LEU A 445 23.12 -19.52 -7.60
C LEU A 445 22.51 -20.71 -8.36
N SER A 446 22.45 -21.86 -7.70
CA SER A 446 21.74 -23.05 -8.21
C SER A 446 20.27 -23.03 -7.79
N LYS A 447 19.98 -22.62 -6.55
CA LYS A 447 18.62 -22.45 -6.01
C LYS A 447 18.61 -21.56 -4.77
N VAL A 448 17.41 -21.14 -4.37
CA VAL A 448 17.13 -20.56 -3.06
C VAL A 448 15.96 -21.32 -2.43
N VAL A 449 16.14 -21.80 -1.20
CA VAL A 449 15.08 -22.47 -0.42
C VAL A 449 14.51 -21.47 0.57
N VAL A 450 13.20 -21.23 0.51
CA VAL A 450 12.48 -20.30 1.40
C VAL A 450 11.57 -21.08 2.32
N THR A 451 11.66 -20.81 3.63
CA THR A 451 10.87 -21.45 4.69
C THR A 451 10.41 -20.43 5.73
N THR A 452 9.36 -20.77 6.48
CA THR A 452 8.94 -20.00 7.65
C THR A 452 8.27 -20.90 8.69
N ASP A 453 8.51 -20.60 9.96
CA ASP A 453 7.88 -21.28 11.09
C ASP A 453 6.36 -21.06 11.16
N ALA A 454 5.85 -19.99 10.53
CA ALA A 454 4.42 -19.75 10.43
C ALA A 454 3.71 -20.79 9.54
N LEU A 455 4.46 -21.50 8.70
CA LEU A 455 3.98 -22.49 7.74
C LEU A 455 4.85 -23.76 7.85
N PRO A 456 4.76 -24.50 8.97
CA PRO A 456 5.68 -25.59 9.27
C PRO A 456 5.64 -26.68 8.20
N GLY A 457 6.82 -27.14 7.79
CA GLY A 457 6.99 -28.19 6.77
C GLY A 457 6.77 -27.73 5.33
N LYS A 458 6.62 -26.42 5.08
CA LYS A 458 6.55 -25.87 3.72
C LYS A 458 7.90 -25.29 3.28
N GLU A 459 8.39 -25.80 2.16
CA GLU A 459 9.54 -25.26 1.44
C GLU A 459 9.11 -24.70 0.09
N LEU A 460 9.63 -23.53 -0.26
CA LEU A 460 9.43 -22.89 -1.55
C LEU A 460 10.79 -22.72 -2.22
N VAL A 461 11.01 -23.45 -3.32
CA VAL A 461 12.29 -23.42 -4.03
C VAL A 461 12.22 -22.50 -5.25
N LEU A 462 13.16 -21.55 -5.29
CA LEU A 462 13.41 -20.70 -6.44
C LEU A 462 14.66 -21.16 -7.18
N VAL A 463 14.63 -21.09 -8.52
CA VAL A 463 15.74 -21.48 -9.41
C VAL A 463 15.97 -20.44 -10.49
N PRO A 464 17.19 -20.33 -11.06
CA PRO A 464 17.43 -19.51 -12.24
C PRO A 464 16.60 -19.99 -13.43
N ASN A 465 16.15 -19.06 -14.26
CA ASN A 465 15.50 -19.36 -15.54
C ASN A 465 16.03 -18.44 -16.63
N GLY A 466 16.19 -18.97 -17.85
CA GLY A 466 16.81 -18.27 -18.97
C GLY A 466 16.08 -16.98 -19.31
N GLY A 467 16.83 -15.91 -19.62
CA GLY A 467 16.28 -14.61 -19.99
C GLY A 467 15.69 -13.77 -18.85
N LEU A 468 15.66 -14.28 -17.61
CA LEU A 468 15.12 -13.54 -16.46
C LEU A 468 16.23 -12.99 -15.54
N GLY A 469 16.00 -11.77 -15.07
CA GLY A 469 16.83 -11.07 -14.08
C GLY A 469 16.51 -11.44 -12.62
N THR A 470 15.51 -12.28 -12.39
CA THR A 470 15.11 -12.80 -11.08
C THR A 470 14.97 -14.32 -11.13
N LEU A 471 15.11 -14.97 -9.98
CA LEU A 471 14.80 -16.40 -9.85
C LEU A 471 13.27 -16.59 -9.86
N VAL A 472 12.84 -17.80 -10.21
CA VAL A 472 11.43 -18.17 -10.34
C VAL A 472 11.12 -19.39 -9.48
N LEU A 473 9.88 -19.51 -9.02
CA LEU A 473 9.44 -20.71 -8.30
C LEU A 473 9.38 -21.92 -9.24
N THR A 474 9.51 -23.11 -8.66
CA THR A 474 9.20 -24.36 -9.35
C THR A 474 7.73 -24.77 -9.15
N SER A 475 7.17 -25.54 -10.08
CA SER A 475 5.74 -25.90 -10.12
C SER A 475 5.22 -26.64 -8.89
N ASN A 476 6.08 -27.39 -8.19
CA ASN A 476 5.75 -28.13 -6.97
C ASN A 476 6.51 -27.59 -5.73
N GLY A 477 7.19 -26.45 -5.87
CA GLY A 477 8.03 -25.87 -4.82
C GLY A 477 9.29 -26.68 -4.49
N ALA A 478 9.60 -27.76 -5.20
CA ALA A 478 10.79 -28.59 -4.99
C ALA A 478 11.92 -28.24 -5.96
N ALA A 479 13.16 -28.54 -5.59
CA ALA A 479 14.34 -28.23 -6.41
C ALA A 479 14.39 -28.91 -7.78
N ASN A 480 13.67 -30.03 -7.94
CA ASN A 480 13.54 -30.77 -9.19
C ASN A 480 12.24 -30.45 -9.96
N GLY A 481 11.42 -29.53 -9.46
CA GLY A 481 10.21 -29.09 -10.15
C GLY A 481 10.52 -28.25 -11.38
N THR A 482 9.56 -28.17 -12.30
CA THR A 482 9.71 -27.35 -13.52
C THR A 482 9.75 -25.86 -13.15
N PRO A 483 10.76 -25.09 -13.60
CA PRO A 483 10.79 -23.65 -13.40
C PRO A 483 9.56 -22.97 -14.01
N LEU A 484 8.92 -22.07 -13.25
CA LEU A 484 7.83 -21.24 -13.72
C LEU A 484 8.36 -19.92 -14.31
N ASN A 485 7.45 -18.99 -14.64
CA ASN A 485 7.80 -17.64 -15.10
C ASN A 485 7.55 -16.57 -14.04
N SER A 486 7.39 -16.97 -12.79
CA SER A 486 7.04 -16.07 -11.69
C SER A 486 7.61 -16.58 -10.37
N ALA A 487 7.86 -15.66 -9.46
CA ALA A 487 8.24 -15.94 -8.08
C ALA A 487 7.06 -15.75 -7.10
N VAL A 488 5.83 -15.67 -7.62
CA VAL A 488 4.61 -15.50 -6.82
C VAL A 488 4.05 -16.87 -6.45
N TRP A 489 3.90 -17.12 -5.15
CA TRP A 489 3.20 -18.28 -4.61
C TRP A 489 1.79 -17.89 -4.16
N ARG A 490 0.77 -18.46 -4.82
CA ARG A 490 -0.65 -18.22 -4.53
C ARG A 490 -1.12 -19.22 -3.49
N MET A 491 -1.34 -18.75 -2.27
CA MET A 491 -1.76 -19.61 -1.16
C MET A 491 -3.24 -19.95 -1.25
N ALA A 492 -4.07 -19.00 -1.66
CA ALA A 492 -5.50 -19.19 -1.87
C ALA A 492 -6.00 -18.32 -3.03
N ALA A 493 -6.99 -18.82 -3.75
CA ALA A 493 -7.70 -18.06 -4.77
C ALA A 493 -9.16 -18.49 -4.86
N ARG A 494 -10.09 -17.56 -5.02
CA ARG A 494 -11.52 -17.85 -5.16
C ARG A 494 -12.17 -16.91 -6.18
N TYR A 495 -13.02 -17.47 -7.04
CA TYR A 495 -13.84 -16.72 -7.98
C TYR A 495 -14.75 -15.73 -7.25
N LEU A 496 -14.86 -14.50 -7.74
CA LEU A 496 -15.73 -13.48 -7.16
C LEU A 496 -17.20 -13.95 -7.22
N ASP A 497 -17.60 -14.54 -8.34
CA ASP A 497 -18.90 -15.20 -8.50
C ASP A 497 -18.94 -16.50 -7.67
N PRO A 498 -19.76 -16.58 -6.61
CA PRO A 498 -19.86 -17.78 -5.79
C PRO A 498 -20.53 -18.95 -6.51
N SER A 499 -21.22 -18.71 -7.63
CA SER A 499 -21.83 -19.76 -8.45
C SER A 499 -20.83 -20.41 -9.41
N GLN A 500 -19.68 -19.79 -9.64
CA GLN A 500 -18.64 -20.34 -10.51
C GLN A 500 -17.99 -21.56 -9.87
N ALA A 501 -18.18 -22.72 -10.48
CA ALA A 501 -17.58 -23.98 -10.05
C ALA A 501 -16.07 -24.05 -10.40
N GLY A 502 -15.37 -24.94 -9.70
CA GLY A 502 -13.95 -25.22 -9.91
C GLY A 502 -13.02 -24.31 -9.11
N SER A 503 -11.74 -24.29 -9.48
CA SER A 503 -10.71 -23.48 -8.82
C SER A 503 -10.04 -22.56 -9.84
N PRO A 504 -9.70 -21.31 -9.47
CA PRO A 504 -8.85 -20.45 -10.32
C PRO A 504 -7.56 -21.12 -10.79
N SER A 505 -7.01 -22.06 -10.01
CA SER A 505 -5.81 -22.81 -10.38
C SER A 505 -5.96 -23.68 -11.64
N THR A 506 -7.19 -24.03 -12.05
CA THR A 506 -7.42 -24.86 -13.24
C THR A 506 -7.30 -24.06 -14.54
N ILE A 507 -7.71 -22.79 -14.52
CA ILE A 507 -7.65 -21.90 -15.69
C ILE A 507 -6.34 -21.09 -15.73
N ASP A 508 -5.67 -20.92 -14.59
CA ASP A 508 -4.41 -20.19 -14.45
C ASP A 508 -3.23 -21.12 -14.10
N SER A 509 -3.22 -22.32 -14.67
CA SER A 509 -2.36 -23.46 -14.29
C SER A 509 -0.85 -23.26 -14.46
N ASN A 510 -0.42 -22.19 -15.15
CA ASN A 510 0.99 -21.85 -15.32
C ASN A 510 1.60 -21.07 -14.13
N ASN A 511 0.85 -20.92 -13.04
CA ASN A 511 1.23 -20.22 -11.83
C ASN A 511 1.37 -21.19 -10.65
N ALA A 512 2.21 -20.85 -9.66
CA ALA A 512 2.37 -21.66 -8.46
C ALA A 512 1.17 -21.44 -7.52
N PHE A 513 0.32 -22.46 -7.38
CA PHE A 513 -0.74 -22.50 -6.38
C PHE A 513 -0.39 -23.50 -5.27
N ALA A 514 -0.75 -23.17 -4.04
CA ALA A 514 -0.74 -24.13 -2.96
C ALA A 514 -1.73 -25.27 -3.25
N SER A 515 -1.30 -26.50 -2.98
CA SER A 515 -2.14 -27.69 -3.08
C SER A 515 -1.98 -28.52 -1.80
N PRO A 516 -3.03 -28.69 -0.97
CA PRO A 516 -4.33 -27.99 -1.08
C PRO A 516 -4.19 -26.46 -0.86
N PRO A 517 -5.17 -25.65 -1.33
CA PRO A 517 -5.20 -24.22 -1.05
C PRO A 517 -5.45 -23.94 0.44
N TYR A 518 -4.93 -22.82 0.93
CA TYR A 518 -5.12 -22.38 2.33
C TYR A 518 -6.54 -21.85 2.57
N THR A 519 -7.08 -22.08 3.77
CA THR A 519 -8.34 -21.49 4.21
C THR A 519 -8.15 -20.07 4.74
N ASP A 520 -9.24 -19.30 4.88
CA ASP A 520 -9.15 -17.95 5.42
C ASP A 520 -8.70 -17.96 6.89
N GLU A 521 -9.07 -18.98 7.67
CA GLU A 521 -8.62 -19.17 9.05
C GLU A 521 -7.11 -19.44 9.12
N GLN A 522 -6.59 -20.27 8.21
CA GLN A 522 -5.15 -20.54 8.14
C GLN A 522 -4.36 -19.30 7.72
N LEU A 523 -4.89 -18.50 6.79
CA LEU A 523 -4.26 -17.23 6.38
C LEU A 523 -4.32 -16.19 7.50
N ALA A 524 -5.44 -16.10 8.23
CA ALA A 524 -5.62 -15.17 9.34
C ALA A 524 -4.68 -15.45 10.52
N ALA A 525 -4.27 -16.72 10.70
CA ALA A 525 -3.34 -17.14 11.74
C ALA A 525 -1.86 -16.80 11.46
N ILE A 526 -1.52 -16.37 10.24
CA ILE A 526 -0.16 -15.95 9.89
C ILE A 526 0.12 -14.58 10.55
N PRO A 527 1.18 -14.42 11.36
CA PRO A 527 1.48 -13.13 11.97
C PRO A 527 1.89 -12.07 10.95
N ASP A 528 1.56 -10.80 11.22
CA ASP A 528 1.92 -9.68 10.35
C ASP A 528 3.43 -9.59 10.07
N GLN A 529 4.22 -9.77 11.12
CA GLN A 529 5.68 -9.70 11.07
C GLN A 529 6.34 -11.09 10.99
N THR A 530 5.82 -11.93 10.10
CA THR A 530 6.35 -13.28 9.85
C THR A 530 7.83 -13.23 9.42
N VAL A 531 8.64 -14.09 10.03
CA VAL A 531 10.06 -14.27 9.71
C VAL A 531 10.22 -15.40 8.69
N TRP A 532 10.89 -15.10 7.58
CA TRP A 532 11.18 -16.02 6.48
C TRP A 532 12.68 -16.27 6.39
N LYS A 533 13.09 -17.53 6.44
CA LYS A 533 14.47 -17.95 6.18
C LYS A 533 14.66 -18.17 4.69
N MET A 534 15.70 -17.59 4.12
CA MET A 534 16.11 -17.80 2.73
C MET A 534 17.53 -18.36 2.71
N GLU A 535 17.68 -19.59 2.22
CA GLU A 535 18.98 -20.26 2.10
C GLU A 535 19.40 -20.32 0.62
N PHE A 536 20.54 -19.70 0.33
CA PHE A 536 21.08 -19.50 -1.01
C PHE A 536 22.16 -20.54 -1.29
N PHE A 537 21.92 -21.36 -2.31
CA PHE A 537 22.82 -22.43 -2.73
C PHE A 537 23.60 -21.97 -3.96
N HIS A 538 24.92 -22.08 -3.91
CA HIS A 538 25.78 -21.74 -5.04
C HIS A 538 25.79 -22.85 -6.10
N GLN A 539 26.10 -22.49 -7.34
CA GLN A 539 26.43 -23.49 -8.38
C GLN A 539 27.76 -24.20 -8.06
N ASN A 540 28.74 -23.44 -7.58
CA ASN A 540 30.00 -24.00 -7.10
C ASN A 540 29.82 -24.49 -5.66
N ASN A 541 29.71 -25.81 -5.49
CA ASN A 541 29.55 -26.47 -4.19
C ASN A 541 30.72 -26.26 -3.21
N ALA A 542 31.86 -25.70 -3.65
CA ALA A 542 32.93 -25.29 -2.76
C ALA A 542 32.65 -23.97 -2.03
N ILE A 543 31.68 -23.16 -2.50
CA ILE A 543 31.25 -21.93 -1.84
C ILE A 543 30.13 -22.27 -0.86
N PRO A 544 30.28 -21.97 0.45
CA PRO A 544 29.24 -22.24 1.44
C PRO A 544 27.91 -21.57 1.10
N ASN A 545 26.82 -22.21 1.51
CA ASN A 545 25.50 -21.59 1.44
C ASN A 545 25.44 -20.32 2.30
N VAL A 546 24.65 -19.35 1.87
CA VAL A 546 24.34 -18.14 2.66
C VAL A 546 22.92 -18.28 3.20
N VAL A 547 22.70 -17.90 4.45
CA VAL A 547 21.36 -17.81 5.05
C VAL A 547 21.06 -16.35 5.36
N GLN A 548 19.89 -15.87 4.94
CA GLN A 548 19.39 -14.54 5.27
C GLN A 548 17.94 -14.63 5.72
N TYR A 549 17.55 -13.75 6.65
CA TYR A 549 16.17 -13.68 7.14
C TYR A 549 15.45 -12.44 6.59
N SER A 550 14.19 -12.58 6.19
CA SER A 550 13.31 -11.48 5.81
C SER A 550 12.12 -11.44 6.77
N ARG A 551 11.80 -10.27 7.31
CA ARG A 551 10.62 -10.08 8.16
C ARG A 551 9.60 -9.22 7.41
N THR A 552 8.37 -9.71 7.29
CA THR A 552 7.28 -8.96 6.65
C THR A 552 6.79 -7.82 7.54
N PHE A 553 6.07 -6.87 6.96
CA PHE A 553 5.43 -5.79 7.71
C PHE A 553 3.95 -6.07 7.97
N SER A 554 3.31 -6.84 7.10
CA SER A 554 1.94 -7.32 7.22
C SER A 554 1.90 -8.76 6.71
N ARG A 555 0.90 -9.53 7.14
CA ARG A 555 0.54 -10.77 6.46
C ARG A 555 -0.25 -10.44 5.19
N VAL A 556 -0.37 -11.43 4.32
CA VAL A 556 -1.30 -11.34 3.20
C VAL A 556 -2.75 -11.26 3.72
N PRO A 557 -3.63 -10.44 3.10
CA PRO A 557 -5.05 -10.50 3.40
C PRO A 557 -5.62 -11.89 3.15
N THR A 558 -6.64 -12.28 3.91
CA THR A 558 -7.45 -13.47 3.58
C THR A 558 -8.27 -13.19 2.31
N VAL A 559 -8.82 -14.23 1.67
CA VAL A 559 -9.67 -14.02 0.49
C VAL A 559 -11.00 -13.35 0.88
N ALA A 560 -11.49 -13.60 2.10
CA ALA A 560 -12.66 -12.90 2.64
C ALA A 560 -12.38 -11.40 2.89
N GLU A 561 -11.23 -11.05 3.47
CA GLU A 561 -10.77 -9.66 3.63
C GLU A 561 -10.60 -8.97 2.27
N ALA A 562 -10.01 -9.69 1.29
CA ALA A 562 -9.80 -9.19 -0.07
C ALA A 562 -11.10 -8.77 -0.76
N ARG A 563 -12.19 -9.52 -0.58
CA ARG A 563 -13.51 -9.18 -1.16
C ARG A 563 -14.10 -7.90 -0.61
N ASN A 564 -13.74 -7.54 0.61
CA ASN A 564 -14.18 -6.31 1.28
C ASN A 564 -13.22 -5.14 1.03
N THR A 565 -12.11 -5.37 0.32
CA THR A 565 -11.11 -4.35 -0.01
C THR A 565 -11.44 -3.76 -1.38
N PRO A 566 -11.82 -2.48 -1.49
CA PRO A 566 -12.01 -1.82 -2.78
C PRO A 566 -10.69 -1.82 -3.57
N MET A 567 -10.76 -2.12 -4.85
CA MET A 567 -9.60 -2.12 -5.76
C MET A 567 -9.92 -1.33 -7.02
N VAL A 568 -8.89 -0.84 -7.71
CA VAL A 568 -9.02 -0.18 -9.02
C VAL A 568 -9.83 -1.04 -9.99
N ASP A 569 -10.69 -0.41 -10.78
CA ASP A 569 -11.53 -1.06 -11.79
C ASP A 569 -11.48 -0.29 -13.11
N LEU A 570 -11.81 -0.93 -14.24
CA LEU A 570 -11.97 -0.23 -15.52
C LEU A 570 -13.16 0.72 -15.42
N ALA A 571 -13.01 1.88 -16.05
CA ALA A 571 -14.15 2.75 -16.29
C ALA A 571 -15.19 2.00 -17.15
N PRO A 572 -16.51 2.18 -16.91
CA PRO A 572 -17.54 1.45 -17.63
C PRO A 572 -17.44 1.56 -19.16
N ALA A 573 -17.07 2.73 -19.67
CA ALA A 573 -16.86 2.97 -21.11
C ALA A 573 -15.71 2.12 -21.67
N LEU A 574 -14.51 2.19 -21.09
CA LEU A 574 -13.37 1.39 -21.54
C LEU A 574 -13.64 -0.11 -21.40
N ARG A 575 -14.34 -0.55 -20.35
CA ARG A 575 -14.74 -1.96 -20.22
C ARG A 575 -15.60 -2.40 -21.41
N ALA A 576 -16.60 -1.63 -21.80
CA ALA A 576 -17.46 -1.97 -22.94
C ALA A 576 -16.65 -2.10 -24.24
N GLU A 577 -15.70 -1.20 -24.47
CA GLU A 577 -14.79 -1.23 -25.62
C GLU A 577 -13.89 -2.48 -25.63
N LEU A 578 -13.27 -2.82 -24.49
CA LEU A 578 -12.41 -4.00 -24.36
C LEU A 578 -13.19 -5.31 -24.52
N VAL A 579 -14.45 -5.37 -24.09
CA VAL A 579 -15.33 -6.52 -24.31
C VAL A 579 -15.64 -6.67 -25.81
N ALA A 580 -15.96 -5.58 -26.50
CA ALA A 580 -16.27 -5.59 -27.93
C ALA A 580 -15.05 -5.87 -28.82
N THR A 581 -13.84 -5.66 -28.29
CA THR A 581 -12.60 -5.81 -29.04
C THR A 581 -12.35 -7.23 -29.50
N PRO A 582 -12.09 -7.52 -30.80
CA PRO A 582 -11.67 -8.86 -31.20
C PRO A 582 -10.34 -9.24 -30.53
N THR A 583 -10.30 -10.43 -29.90
CA THR A 583 -9.07 -10.96 -29.29
C THR A 583 -8.84 -12.39 -29.75
N THR A 584 -7.58 -12.78 -29.73
CA THR A 584 -7.15 -14.16 -29.95
C THR A 584 -6.92 -14.86 -28.59
N GLN A 585 -6.51 -16.12 -28.60
CA GLN A 585 -5.99 -16.78 -27.38
C GLN A 585 -4.79 -16.04 -26.77
N ARG A 586 -4.13 -15.14 -27.51
CA ARG A 586 -3.01 -14.31 -27.05
C ARG A 586 -3.42 -12.91 -26.60
N GLY A 587 -4.72 -12.58 -26.64
CA GLY A 587 -5.27 -11.25 -26.37
C GLY A 587 -5.37 -10.38 -27.63
N ILE A 588 -5.17 -9.06 -27.50
CA ILE A 588 -5.21 -8.08 -28.59
C ILE A 588 -3.92 -8.19 -29.40
N VAL A 589 -4.02 -8.28 -30.75
CA VAL A 589 -2.87 -8.38 -31.65
C VAL A 589 -2.72 -7.08 -32.44
N PHE A 590 -1.52 -6.52 -32.45
CA PHE A 590 -1.22 -5.29 -33.18
C PHE A 590 -1.20 -5.51 -34.70
N GLY A 591 -1.86 -4.61 -35.42
CA GLY A 591 -1.86 -4.59 -36.89
C GLY A 591 -0.56 -4.05 -37.49
N ALA A 592 -0.55 -3.91 -38.82
CA ALA A 592 0.53 -3.20 -39.50
C ALA A 592 0.54 -1.73 -39.03
N PRO A 593 1.68 -1.19 -38.60
CA PRO A 593 1.77 0.20 -38.18
C PRO A 593 1.64 1.14 -39.38
N SER A 594 1.15 2.36 -39.15
CA SER A 594 1.21 3.44 -40.16
C SER A 594 1.95 4.65 -39.59
N GLY A 595 2.53 5.48 -40.46
CA GLY A 595 3.26 6.68 -40.02
C GLY A 595 2.36 7.73 -39.34
N SER A 596 1.04 7.65 -39.52
CA SER A 596 0.04 8.51 -38.87
C SER A 596 -0.59 7.89 -37.62
N GLU A 597 -0.51 6.56 -37.47
CA GLU A 597 -1.08 5.81 -36.34
C GLU A 597 -0.05 4.77 -35.87
N ALA A 598 0.78 5.19 -34.92
CA ALA A 598 1.72 4.28 -34.28
C ALA A 598 0.98 3.27 -33.38
N ASN A 599 1.46 2.03 -33.35
CA ASN A 599 1.01 0.99 -32.44
C ASN A 599 1.46 1.32 -31.01
N ASN A 600 0.78 2.25 -30.35
CA ASN A 600 0.95 2.57 -28.93
C ASN A 600 -0.31 2.14 -28.17
N ILE A 601 -0.16 1.88 -26.88
CA ILE A 601 -1.30 1.51 -26.04
C ILE A 601 -1.86 2.78 -25.43
N ASP A 602 -2.95 3.27 -25.98
CA ASP A 602 -3.78 4.27 -25.32
C ASP A 602 -4.78 3.56 -24.40
N PHE A 603 -4.66 3.79 -23.10
CA PHE A 603 -5.54 3.26 -22.07
C PHE A 603 -6.46 4.37 -21.57
N SER A 604 -7.35 4.79 -22.45
CA SER A 604 -8.45 5.73 -22.25
C SER A 604 -9.70 5.20 -22.96
N ALA A 605 -10.88 5.60 -22.52
CA ALA A 605 -12.10 5.28 -23.29
C ALA A 605 -12.30 6.32 -24.41
N GLU A 606 -13.14 5.98 -25.39
CA GLU A 606 -13.41 6.84 -26.54
C GLU A 606 -13.80 8.27 -26.12
N GLY A 607 -13.22 9.26 -26.80
CA GLY A 607 -13.38 10.67 -26.45
C GLY A 607 -12.41 11.17 -25.38
N ASP A 608 -11.29 10.46 -25.17
CA ASP A 608 -10.26 10.81 -24.19
C ASP A 608 -10.82 10.82 -22.75
N LEU A 609 -11.72 9.86 -22.48
CA LEU A 609 -12.34 9.66 -21.17
C LEU A 609 -11.46 8.75 -20.29
N ASP A 610 -11.76 8.72 -19.00
CA ASP A 610 -11.05 7.88 -18.03
C ASP A 610 -11.05 6.40 -18.47
N GLY A 611 -9.88 5.77 -18.40
CA GLY A 611 -9.72 4.33 -18.62
C GLY A 611 -9.97 3.50 -17.35
N TRP A 612 -9.73 4.07 -16.17
CA TRP A 612 -9.99 3.41 -14.89
C TRP A 612 -10.61 4.33 -13.86
N VAL A 613 -11.22 3.71 -12.85
CA VAL A 613 -11.75 4.36 -11.65
C VAL A 613 -11.02 3.85 -10.42
N VAL A 614 -10.87 4.71 -9.42
CA VAL A 614 -10.37 4.34 -8.09
C VAL A 614 -11.53 4.52 -7.12
N PRO A 615 -12.22 3.43 -6.73
CA PRO A 615 -13.30 3.50 -5.76
C PRO A 615 -12.85 4.11 -4.42
N ALA A 616 -13.78 4.67 -3.66
CA ALA A 616 -13.48 5.15 -2.31
C ALA A 616 -12.90 4.01 -1.46
N GLY A 617 -11.80 4.28 -0.76
CA GLY A 617 -11.07 3.28 0.03
C GLY A 617 -10.10 2.38 -0.76
N ALA A 618 -10.10 2.45 -2.10
CA ALA A 618 -9.11 1.74 -2.91
C ALA A 618 -7.79 2.51 -2.95
N LEU A 619 -6.67 1.78 -2.96
CA LEU A 619 -5.39 2.38 -3.29
C LEU A 619 -5.36 2.82 -4.75
N ALA A 620 -4.98 4.08 -4.99
CA ALA A 620 -4.69 4.54 -6.34
C ALA A 620 -3.44 3.83 -6.88
N PRO A 621 -3.45 3.38 -8.15
CA PRO A 621 -2.29 2.75 -8.74
C PRO A 621 -1.12 3.73 -8.84
N THR A 622 0.08 3.21 -8.63
CA THR A 622 1.35 3.94 -8.77
C THR A 622 2.14 3.45 -9.99
N SER A 623 1.71 2.32 -10.57
CA SER A 623 2.23 1.81 -11.83
C SER A 623 1.12 1.22 -12.71
N PHE A 624 1.34 1.34 -14.01
CA PHE A 624 0.56 0.70 -15.06
C PHE A 624 1.50 -0.13 -15.93
N GLY A 625 1.14 -1.39 -16.14
CA GLY A 625 1.95 -2.34 -16.90
C GLY A 625 1.14 -3.10 -17.94
N VAL A 626 1.81 -3.50 -19.01
CA VAL A 626 1.28 -4.26 -20.14
C VAL A 626 2.12 -5.51 -20.28
N PHE A 627 1.46 -6.67 -20.37
CA PHE A 627 2.11 -7.95 -20.54
C PHE A 627 1.62 -8.61 -21.82
N GLY A 628 2.56 -9.21 -22.55
CA GLY A 628 2.27 -9.72 -23.88
C GLY A 628 3.32 -10.66 -24.44
N ARG A 629 3.26 -10.86 -25.76
CA ARG A 629 4.22 -11.66 -26.53
C ARG A 629 4.62 -10.93 -27.81
N ALA A 630 5.89 -11.07 -28.16
CA ALA A 630 6.43 -10.66 -29.45
C ALA A 630 5.73 -11.41 -30.61
N PRO A 631 5.92 -10.95 -31.86
CA PRO A 631 5.34 -11.59 -33.03
C PRO A 631 5.66 -13.09 -33.16
N GLY A 632 4.77 -13.84 -33.82
CA GLY A 632 4.92 -15.27 -34.11
C GLY A 632 4.40 -16.20 -33.01
N ALA A 633 4.08 -17.46 -33.36
CA ALA A 633 3.40 -18.42 -32.47
C ALA A 633 4.11 -18.63 -31.13
N ASN A 634 5.45 -18.68 -31.14
CA ASN A 634 6.30 -18.87 -29.97
C ASN A 634 6.98 -17.57 -29.50
N GLY A 635 6.43 -16.42 -29.88
CA GLY A 635 6.96 -15.11 -29.51
C GLY A 635 7.30 -14.99 -28.01
N VAL A 636 8.48 -14.42 -27.75
CA VAL A 636 9.03 -14.19 -26.41
C VAL A 636 8.07 -13.30 -25.62
N ARG A 637 7.93 -13.56 -24.32
CA ARG A 637 7.10 -12.74 -23.44
C ARG A 637 7.77 -11.39 -23.20
N PHE A 638 6.98 -10.33 -23.12
CA PHE A 638 7.45 -9.01 -22.73
C PHE A 638 6.58 -8.42 -21.63
N ASN A 639 7.12 -7.40 -20.96
CA ASN A 639 6.39 -6.57 -20.02
C ASN A 639 6.90 -5.13 -20.09
N ASP A 640 6.00 -4.21 -20.40
CA ASP A 640 6.28 -2.78 -20.41
C ASP A 640 5.56 -2.13 -19.24
N VAL A 641 6.24 -1.27 -18.50
CA VAL A 641 5.70 -0.71 -17.24
C VAL A 641 6.08 0.75 -17.14
N MET A 642 5.12 1.58 -16.75
CA MET A 642 5.34 2.98 -16.39
C MET A 642 4.88 3.27 -14.97
N THR A 643 5.47 4.28 -14.35
CA THR A 643 4.93 4.91 -13.16
C THR A 643 3.77 5.82 -13.55
N VAL A 644 2.70 5.83 -12.76
CA VAL A 644 1.56 6.73 -12.93
C VAL A 644 1.28 7.50 -11.64
N ARG A 645 0.78 8.73 -11.79
CA ARG A 645 0.35 9.55 -10.64
C ARG A 645 -0.93 8.97 -10.06
N THR A 646 -1.09 9.08 -8.75
CA THR A 646 -2.29 8.60 -8.04
C THR A 646 -3.58 9.30 -8.46
N THR A 647 -3.49 10.48 -9.08
CA THR A 647 -4.60 11.24 -9.65
C THR A 647 -4.88 10.90 -11.12
N THR A 648 -3.98 10.21 -11.81
CA THR A 648 -4.15 9.83 -13.22
C THR A 648 -5.29 8.81 -13.36
N ARG A 649 -6.10 8.92 -14.41
CA ARG A 649 -7.21 7.99 -14.74
C ARG A 649 -7.17 7.46 -16.17
N LYS A 650 -6.17 7.84 -16.95
CA LYS A 650 -5.90 7.39 -18.33
C LYS A 650 -4.41 7.56 -18.65
N THR A 651 -3.86 6.79 -19.60
CA THR A 651 -2.44 6.92 -19.97
C THR A 651 -2.12 6.36 -21.36
N THR A 652 -1.00 6.76 -21.95
CA THR A 652 -0.45 6.14 -23.16
C THR A 652 0.88 5.47 -22.86
N LEU A 653 0.97 4.15 -23.07
CA LEU A 653 2.20 3.37 -22.94
C LEU A 653 2.85 3.17 -24.31
N TYR A 654 4.08 3.66 -24.41
CA TYR A 654 4.98 3.41 -25.53
C TYR A 654 5.74 2.10 -25.30
N CYS A 655 6.11 1.43 -26.39
CA CYS A 655 6.89 0.19 -26.33
C CYS A 655 8.28 0.44 -25.72
N GLN A 656 8.77 -0.46 -24.87
CA GLN A 656 10.07 -0.28 -24.20
C GLN A 656 11.03 -1.44 -24.49
N PRO A 657 11.87 -1.35 -25.54
CA PRO A 657 12.78 -2.45 -25.86
C PRO A 657 13.84 -2.62 -24.76
N VAL A 658 13.97 -3.82 -24.21
CA VAL A 658 14.94 -4.12 -23.15
C VAL A 658 16.33 -4.41 -23.74
N SER A 659 16.39 -4.83 -25.01
CA SER A 659 17.63 -5.07 -25.75
C SER A 659 17.42 -4.83 -27.25
N PRO A 660 18.50 -4.67 -28.04
CA PRO A 660 18.37 -4.58 -29.51
C PRO A 660 17.74 -5.82 -30.17
N GLN A 661 17.74 -6.96 -29.49
CA GLN A 661 17.12 -8.21 -29.96
C GLN A 661 15.63 -8.30 -29.64
N ASP A 662 15.07 -7.28 -28.99
CA ASP A 662 13.70 -7.32 -28.53
C ASP A 662 12.71 -7.07 -29.66
N GLN A 663 11.99 -8.14 -30.05
CA GLN A 663 11.15 -8.15 -31.23
C GLN A 663 9.72 -7.64 -30.99
N HIS A 664 9.34 -7.35 -29.74
CA HIS A 664 8.01 -6.80 -29.46
C HIS A 664 7.91 -5.31 -29.78
N CYS A 665 9.04 -4.61 -29.88
CA CYS A 665 9.13 -3.22 -30.32
C CYS A 665 9.69 -3.10 -31.74
N MET A 666 9.30 -2.04 -32.43
CA MET A 666 9.91 -1.62 -33.68
C MET A 666 10.01 -0.09 -33.77
N PRO A 667 10.93 0.46 -34.58
CA PRO A 667 11.00 1.90 -34.82
C PRO A 667 9.71 2.46 -35.43
N ALA A 668 9.31 3.65 -35.00
CA ALA A 668 8.15 4.39 -35.52
C ALA A 668 8.52 5.71 -36.22
N GLY A 669 9.82 5.99 -36.43
CA GLY A 669 10.34 7.27 -36.92
C GLY A 669 10.58 8.28 -35.78
N ASN A 670 11.32 9.37 -36.05
CA ASN A 670 11.64 10.44 -35.06
C ASN A 670 12.17 9.93 -33.71
N ASN A 671 13.04 8.92 -33.71
CA ASN A 671 13.58 8.28 -32.50
C ASN A 671 12.51 7.72 -31.54
N SER A 672 11.30 7.43 -32.03
CA SER A 672 10.24 6.79 -31.26
C SER A 672 10.12 5.30 -31.59
N VAL A 673 9.56 4.55 -30.64
CA VAL A 673 9.35 3.10 -30.71
C VAL A 673 7.87 2.79 -30.48
N GLN A 674 7.38 1.76 -31.16
CA GLN A 674 5.99 1.29 -31.11
C GLN A 674 5.95 -0.24 -31.02
N TYR A 675 4.80 -0.81 -30.70
CA TYR A 675 4.62 -2.25 -30.70
C TYR A 675 4.66 -2.82 -32.13
N ALA A 676 5.40 -3.91 -32.30
CA ALA A 676 5.59 -4.54 -33.60
C ALA A 676 4.29 -5.19 -34.11
N GLN A 677 4.11 -5.19 -35.43
CA GLN A 677 3.01 -5.93 -36.07
C GLN A 677 3.04 -7.40 -35.65
N GLY A 678 1.89 -7.93 -35.21
CA GLY A 678 1.75 -9.31 -34.76
C GLY A 678 2.20 -9.55 -33.32
N ALA A 679 2.77 -8.56 -32.63
CA ALA A 679 2.89 -8.61 -31.18
C ALA A 679 1.49 -8.58 -30.56
N SER A 680 1.34 -9.15 -29.37
CA SER A 680 0.05 -9.27 -28.71
C SER A 680 0.10 -8.89 -27.24
N VAL A 681 -0.93 -8.20 -26.75
CA VAL A 681 -1.13 -7.89 -25.33
C VAL A 681 -2.21 -8.79 -24.76
N SER A 682 -1.92 -9.44 -23.64
CA SER A 682 -2.85 -10.30 -22.93
C SER A 682 -3.35 -9.69 -21.63
N THR A 683 -2.57 -8.82 -21.00
CA THR A 683 -2.87 -8.35 -19.64
C THR A 683 -2.52 -6.89 -19.47
N PHE A 684 -3.45 -6.13 -18.92
CA PHE A 684 -3.19 -4.81 -18.34
C PHE A 684 -3.11 -4.96 -16.83
N SER A 685 -2.10 -4.40 -16.20
CA SER A 685 -1.84 -4.55 -14.77
C SER A 685 -1.70 -3.19 -14.10
N PHE A 686 -2.42 -3.02 -13.02
CA PHE A 686 -2.28 -1.89 -12.11
C PHE A 686 -1.67 -2.40 -10.82
N ALA A 687 -0.69 -1.68 -10.28
CA ALA A 687 -0.15 -2.01 -8.97
C ALA A 687 -0.01 -0.76 -8.10
N ALA A 688 -0.24 -0.97 -6.81
CA ALA A 688 0.00 -0.03 -5.72
C ALA A 688 0.62 -0.80 -4.54
N ARG A 689 1.16 -0.08 -3.56
CA ARG A 689 1.69 -0.68 -2.33
C ARG A 689 1.13 0.03 -1.11
N THR A 690 0.67 -0.72 -0.12
CA THR A 690 0.27 -0.16 1.18
C THR A 690 1.49 0.36 1.95
N ALA A 691 1.28 1.22 2.95
CA ALA A 691 2.36 1.66 3.84
C ALA A 691 3.11 0.49 4.50
N ARG A 692 2.40 -0.60 4.86
CA ARG A 692 2.96 -1.84 5.42
C ARG A 692 3.33 -2.89 4.36
N GLN A 693 3.75 -2.43 3.18
CA GLN A 693 4.42 -3.23 2.15
C GLN A 693 3.60 -4.41 1.59
N VAL A 694 2.26 -4.29 1.56
CA VAL A 694 1.39 -5.21 0.82
C VAL A 694 1.25 -4.71 -0.62
N ASP A 695 1.68 -5.52 -1.58
CA ASP A 695 1.47 -5.22 -2.99
C ASP A 695 0.00 -5.51 -3.35
N VAL A 696 -0.69 -4.52 -3.91
CA VAL A 696 -2.09 -4.64 -4.36
C VAL A 696 -2.10 -4.52 -5.87
N ARG A 697 -2.56 -5.56 -6.55
CA ARG A 697 -2.50 -5.65 -8.01
C ARG A 697 -3.85 -6.01 -8.60
N THR A 698 -4.30 -5.23 -9.58
CA THR A 698 -5.46 -5.59 -10.42
C THR A 698 -4.95 -5.90 -11.82
N ASN A 699 -5.26 -7.08 -12.32
CA ASN A 699 -4.99 -7.49 -13.69
C ASN A 699 -6.29 -7.57 -14.47
N PHE A 700 -6.35 -6.90 -15.61
CA PHE A 700 -7.41 -7.06 -16.61
C PHE A 700 -6.89 -7.97 -17.72
N GLU A 701 -7.37 -9.21 -17.71
CA GLU A 701 -7.02 -10.25 -18.66
C GLU A 701 -7.95 -10.12 -19.88
N ILE A 702 -7.37 -9.85 -21.05
CA ILE A 702 -8.11 -9.62 -22.31
C ILE A 702 -8.02 -10.82 -23.28
N TRP A 703 -7.45 -11.92 -22.82
CA TRP A 703 -7.47 -13.21 -23.50
C TRP A 703 -8.58 -14.09 -22.93
N ASN A 704 -9.02 -15.09 -23.70
CA ASN A 704 -10.05 -16.03 -23.27
C ASN A 704 -9.39 -17.30 -22.71
N VAL A 705 -9.82 -17.73 -21.52
CA VAL A 705 -9.49 -19.05 -21.00
C VAL A 705 -10.29 -20.12 -21.74
N ALA A 706 -9.64 -21.25 -22.03
CA ALA A 706 -10.35 -22.44 -22.49
C ALA A 706 -11.30 -22.90 -21.37
N THR A 707 -12.58 -23.04 -21.68
CA THR A 707 -13.55 -23.63 -20.75
C THR A 707 -13.15 -25.08 -20.47
N PRO A 708 -13.02 -25.49 -19.19
CA PRO A 708 -12.74 -26.87 -18.82
C PRO A 708 -13.71 -27.89 -19.40
#